data_AF-A0A4R3GD68-F1
#
_entry.id   AF-A0A4R3GD68-F1
#
_cell.length_a   1.000
_cell.length_b   1.000
_cell.length_c   1.000
_cell.angle_alpha   90.00
_cell.angle_beta   90.00
_cell.angle_gamma   90.00
#
_symmetry.space_group_name_H-M   'P 1'
#
loop_
_entity.id
_entity.type
_entity.pdbx_description
1 polymer ?
#
loop_
_entity_poly.entity_id
_entity_poly.type
_entity_poly.pdbx_seq_one_letter_code
_entity_poly.pdbx_strand_id
1 'polypeptide(L)'
;MKTVSAHGIAGEDGFAGSAFQFTASMIGPSCDGGQATAGTFVSREFALDAVPAEATLRISALGLYRAFINGNRVGGDLLTPGWTCYDDRIAYQTYEVAKLLQPGGNRIEIWLGDGWYRSQLMWASNPIINCWGDRVAVIAELQAGGERLLKTDGSWKSGYTPVTRNGIYYGEDYDARIHPQDSHGVDVIAFDKALLIPHETGAVKEMDGLPPIDSWTEADGRILYDFGQNAGAYIRLRLKGAAGAQVRVEHSEVLGADRFFDNRNYRSARAELVYTLSGHGEEEYAPLFTFMGFRYARVSVTGQAELLAVTMVPVTSVPVAAGGFTSGVAAVNKLVDNTIWSQRSNFIEVPTDCPQRDERLGWTGDAQVFAGTACWLADSQSFLRKYLRDVIHDQRADGAVSHFSPDPTRLHPINGRGDWAGSTGWGDAIVIIPWQLYLHYGDTAVLEECFPAMLRWLDYLWGISNGPIIRPPAVWGAQGFTFGDWLQPVGDNRKPRPTVADDCAATLYHFISAQLTAKIARILGETVEATRLERRADEIKSAFKHEFFAPSGRIAHNDQTSWSLAFLHGLVPPEYEAAARSYFRRVAEETDGVIGTGFIGTPALLPALTRLGMLDLAEKMFLNRKVPGWLYQVERGATSIWERWDALAEDGTIYDPDMNSYNHYAYGAVCQWLFEDVAGIKPQEDKPGFEEIVFDPAILPALSPVSAWHDTRFGRIEAGWTLEEGSVTCRLVLPQGVTARLQGRGIRKALKANGETVEQGQEINLGAGEHKVTFSI
;
A
#
# COMPACT_ATOMS: atom_id res chain seq x y z
N MET A 1 -27.60 -28.49 -11.78
CA MET A 1 -28.21 -27.48 -10.90
C MET A 1 -27.41 -27.36 -9.61
N LYS A 2 -26.38 -26.51 -9.63
CA LYS A 2 -25.75 -25.88 -8.47
C LYS A 2 -25.20 -24.55 -9.00
N THR A 3 -25.66 -23.47 -8.40
CA THR A 3 -25.40 -22.06 -8.72
C THR A 3 -23.94 -21.71 -8.46
N VAL A 4 -23.21 -21.32 -9.51
CA VAL A 4 -21.93 -20.62 -9.42
C VAL A 4 -22.26 -19.13 -9.36
N SER A 5 -21.86 -18.45 -8.28
CA SER A 5 -21.97 -17.00 -8.15
C SER A 5 -20.95 -16.34 -9.05
N ALA A 6 -21.42 -15.64 -10.08
CA ALA A 6 -20.60 -14.73 -10.86
C ALA A 6 -20.21 -13.53 -9.97
N HIS A 7 -18.96 -13.50 -9.53
CA HIS A 7 -18.31 -12.24 -9.18
C HIS A 7 -17.71 -11.73 -10.48
N GLY A 8 -18.40 -10.75 -11.08
CA GLY A 8 -17.97 -10.12 -12.31
C GLY A 8 -16.67 -9.36 -12.07
N ILE A 9 -15.61 -9.81 -12.73
CA ILE A 9 -14.40 -9.03 -12.97
C ILE A 9 -14.85 -7.90 -13.91
N ALA A 10 -14.85 -6.67 -13.41
CA ALA A 10 -15.12 -5.48 -14.21
C ALA A 10 -13.91 -5.22 -15.11
N GLY A 11 -13.91 -5.85 -16.27
CA GLY A 11 -13.03 -5.53 -17.39
C GLY A 11 -13.87 -5.14 -18.59
N GLU A 12 -13.42 -4.09 -19.30
CA GLU A 12 -13.97 -3.57 -20.54
C GLU A 12 -15.25 -2.72 -20.42
N ASP A 13 -15.09 -1.50 -19.89
CA ASP A 13 -15.74 -0.32 -20.46
C ASP A 13 -14.80 0.88 -20.29
N GLY A 14 -14.51 1.57 -21.39
CA GLY A 14 -13.67 2.76 -21.39
C GLY A 14 -14.31 3.88 -20.56
N PHE A 15 -13.87 4.06 -19.33
CA PHE A 15 -14.29 5.17 -18.46
C PHE A 15 -13.54 6.46 -18.82
N ALA A 16 -13.87 7.00 -20.00
CA ALA A 16 -13.93 8.44 -20.24
C ALA A 16 -15.40 8.87 -20.35
N GLY A 17 -16.28 8.27 -19.55
CA GLY A 17 -17.63 8.81 -19.34
C GLY A 17 -17.48 10.21 -18.74
N SER A 18 -18.09 11.21 -19.36
CA SER A 18 -18.03 12.58 -18.87
C SER A 18 -18.42 12.62 -17.39
N ALA A 19 -17.58 13.25 -16.56
CA ALA A 19 -17.86 13.41 -15.14
C ALA A 19 -19.28 13.99 -14.97
N PHE A 20 -20.04 13.42 -14.02
CA PHE A 20 -21.39 13.87 -13.72
C PHE A 20 -21.40 15.37 -13.40
N GLN A 21 -22.23 16.11 -14.13
CA GLN A 21 -22.32 17.57 -13.99
C GLN A 21 -23.26 17.93 -12.84
N PHE A 22 -22.69 18.15 -11.64
CA PHE A 22 -23.46 18.52 -10.46
C PHE A 22 -24.15 19.88 -10.62
N THR A 23 -25.47 19.89 -10.48
CA THR A 23 -26.27 21.11 -10.42
C THR A 23 -26.51 21.58 -8.98
N ALA A 24 -26.17 20.73 -8.02
CA ALA A 24 -26.12 20.99 -6.59
C ALA A 24 -25.08 22.06 -6.23
N SER A 25 -25.22 22.67 -5.06
CA SER A 25 -24.24 23.57 -4.47
C SER A 25 -23.43 22.85 -3.41
N MET A 26 -22.15 23.17 -3.29
CA MET A 26 -21.35 22.78 -2.12
C MET A 26 -21.83 23.57 -0.91
N ILE A 27 -22.21 22.88 0.16
CA ILE A 27 -22.74 23.51 1.39
C ILE A 27 -21.98 23.05 2.62
N GLY A 28 -21.64 23.98 3.50
CA GLY A 28 -21.03 23.70 4.81
C GLY A 28 -22.00 24.03 5.95
N PRO A 29 -21.94 23.33 7.09
CA PRO A 29 -22.76 23.65 8.24
C PRO A 29 -22.29 24.95 8.89
N SER A 30 -23.20 25.91 9.12
CA SER A 30 -22.85 27.21 9.74
C SER A 30 -22.38 27.10 11.21
N CYS A 31 -22.59 25.93 11.84
CA CYS A 31 -22.14 25.63 13.19
C CYS A 31 -20.78 24.91 13.25
N ASP A 32 -20.08 24.74 12.11
CA ASP A 32 -18.73 24.16 12.06
C ASP A 32 -17.76 24.97 12.94
N GLY A 33 -17.20 24.32 13.95
CA GLY A 33 -16.26 24.93 14.89
C GLY A 33 -14.81 24.91 14.42
N GLY A 34 -14.52 24.32 13.25
CA GLY A 34 -13.17 24.11 12.75
C GLY A 34 -12.58 22.76 13.17
N GLN A 35 -11.29 22.60 12.89
CA GLN A 35 -10.55 21.36 13.13
C GLN A 35 -10.65 20.86 14.58
N ALA A 36 -10.77 19.54 14.76
CA ALA A 36 -10.79 18.85 16.05
C ALA A 36 -11.87 19.35 17.02
N THR A 37 -12.97 19.89 16.48
CA THR A 37 -14.17 20.29 17.23
C THR A 37 -15.32 19.29 17.01
N ALA A 38 -16.52 19.64 17.49
CA ALA A 38 -17.71 18.80 17.36
C ALA A 38 -18.03 18.54 15.88
N GLY A 39 -18.19 17.25 15.54
CA GLY A 39 -18.67 16.82 14.24
C GLY A 39 -20.07 17.39 13.98
N THR A 40 -20.34 17.67 12.72
CA THR A 40 -21.55 18.36 12.28
C THR A 40 -22.28 17.54 11.23
N PHE A 41 -23.55 17.84 11.00
CA PHE A 41 -24.30 17.25 9.89
C PHE A 41 -25.06 18.33 9.12
N VAL A 42 -25.44 18.01 7.89
CA VAL A 42 -26.48 18.74 7.15
C VAL A 42 -27.67 17.83 6.88
N SER A 43 -28.86 18.39 6.84
CA SER A 43 -30.11 17.64 6.65
C SER A 43 -31.10 18.37 5.77
N ARG A 44 -31.99 17.58 5.16
CA ARG A 44 -33.12 18.10 4.40
C ARG A 44 -34.29 17.12 4.39
N GLU A 45 -35.47 17.65 4.65
CA GLU A 45 -36.73 16.95 4.41
C GLU A 45 -37.27 17.27 3.02
N PHE A 46 -37.89 16.27 2.40
CA PHE A 46 -38.58 16.37 1.11
C PHE A 46 -39.70 15.33 1.04
N ALA A 47 -40.63 15.50 0.11
CA ALA A 47 -41.75 14.58 -0.06
C ALA A 47 -41.74 13.93 -1.43
N LEU A 48 -42.20 12.67 -1.50
CA LEU A 48 -42.39 11.92 -2.74
C LEU A 48 -43.82 11.40 -2.80
N ASP A 49 -44.52 11.59 -3.93
CA ASP A 49 -45.86 11.04 -4.13
C ASP A 49 -45.83 9.51 -4.21
N ALA A 50 -44.80 8.97 -4.87
CA ALA A 50 -44.51 7.55 -4.96
C ALA A 50 -43.00 7.33 -4.95
N VAL A 51 -42.57 6.15 -4.49
CA VAL A 51 -41.16 5.76 -4.54
C VAL A 51 -40.83 5.32 -5.96
N PRO A 52 -39.79 5.90 -6.60
CA PRO A 52 -39.36 5.47 -7.93
C PRO A 52 -38.77 4.05 -7.89
N ALA A 53 -38.81 3.35 -9.02
CA ALA A 53 -38.22 2.01 -9.12
C ALA A 53 -36.70 2.02 -8.94
N GLU A 54 -36.04 3.07 -9.41
CA GLU A 54 -34.61 3.30 -9.33
C GLU A 54 -34.36 4.75 -8.88
N ALA A 55 -33.36 4.93 -8.02
CA ALA A 55 -32.96 6.23 -7.54
C ALA A 55 -31.51 6.18 -7.10
N THR A 56 -30.73 7.16 -7.54
CA THR A 56 -29.29 7.23 -7.34
C THR A 56 -28.93 8.51 -6.59
N LEU A 57 -28.16 8.36 -5.50
CA LEU A 57 -27.52 9.48 -4.80
C LEU A 57 -26.07 9.59 -5.26
N ARG A 58 -25.70 10.75 -5.80
CA ARG A 58 -24.29 11.12 -6.04
C ARG A 58 -23.85 12.10 -4.99
N ILE A 59 -22.71 11.84 -4.34
CA ILE A 59 -22.30 12.58 -3.14
C ILE A 59 -20.78 12.65 -3.01
N SER A 60 -20.29 13.80 -2.55
CA SER A 60 -18.89 14.05 -2.20
C SER A 60 -18.81 15.06 -1.06
N ALA A 61 -17.64 15.20 -0.43
CA ALA A 61 -17.40 16.12 0.66
C ALA A 61 -16.01 16.76 0.63
N LEU A 62 -15.90 17.95 1.22
CA LEU A 62 -14.66 18.49 1.74
C LEU A 62 -14.53 17.98 3.18
N GLY A 63 -13.60 17.06 3.43
CA GLY A 63 -13.56 16.24 4.65
C GLY A 63 -14.08 14.83 4.37
N LEU A 64 -14.64 14.18 5.39
CA LEU A 64 -15.32 12.89 5.25
C LEU A 64 -16.82 13.05 5.42
N TYR A 65 -17.60 12.14 4.85
CA TYR A 65 -19.04 12.07 5.09
C TYR A 65 -19.54 10.68 5.46
N ARG A 66 -20.69 10.63 6.15
CA ARG A 66 -21.59 9.47 6.19
C ARG A 66 -23.03 9.92 5.97
N ALA A 67 -23.70 9.31 4.99
CA ALA A 67 -25.07 9.67 4.63
C ALA A 67 -26.10 8.67 5.15
N PHE A 68 -27.27 9.18 5.51
CA PHE A 68 -28.41 8.43 5.98
C PHE A 68 -29.68 8.92 5.28
N ILE A 69 -30.56 8.01 4.89
CA ILE A 69 -31.90 8.31 4.39
C ILE A 69 -32.90 7.60 5.30
N ASN A 70 -33.82 8.37 5.89
CA ASN A 70 -34.82 7.88 6.84
C ASN A 70 -34.21 7.05 7.99
N GLY A 71 -33.05 7.49 8.49
CA GLY A 71 -32.30 6.82 9.56
C GLY A 71 -31.47 5.60 9.13
N ASN A 72 -31.54 5.18 7.86
CA ASN A 72 -30.79 4.05 7.34
C ASN A 72 -29.53 4.53 6.63
N ARG A 73 -28.38 3.90 6.91
CA ARG A 73 -27.10 4.25 6.29
C ARG A 73 -27.14 4.01 4.78
N VAL A 74 -26.64 4.99 4.01
CA VAL A 74 -26.42 4.88 2.57
C VAL A 74 -25.08 4.21 2.31
N GLY A 75 -25.08 3.13 1.54
CA GLY A 75 -23.88 2.38 1.21
C GLY A 75 -23.21 1.71 2.43
N GLY A 76 -22.03 1.12 2.19
CA GLY A 76 -21.19 0.49 3.21
C GLY A 76 -19.76 1.02 3.24
N ASP A 77 -19.46 2.01 2.41
CA ASP A 77 -18.11 2.54 2.20
C ASP A 77 -17.66 3.33 3.42
N LEU A 78 -16.39 3.16 3.79
CA LEU A 78 -15.75 3.89 4.90
C LEU A 78 -14.89 5.01 4.36
N LEU A 79 -14.62 6.00 5.20
CA LEU A 79 -13.68 7.11 4.92
C LEU A 79 -13.97 7.82 3.58
N THR A 80 -15.25 7.91 3.20
CA THR A 80 -15.69 8.58 1.98
C THR A 80 -15.60 10.10 2.11
N PRO A 81 -15.18 10.83 1.06
CA PRO A 81 -15.06 10.38 -0.33
C PRO A 81 -13.72 9.73 -0.68
N GLY A 82 -12.82 9.56 0.28
CA GLY A 82 -11.48 9.05 0.05
C GLY A 82 -10.42 10.14 0.16
N TRP A 83 -9.16 9.83 -0.18
CA TRP A 83 -8.06 10.79 -0.11
C TRP A 83 -7.38 10.96 -1.46
N THR A 84 -7.49 12.13 -2.07
CA THR A 84 -6.82 12.53 -3.32
C THR A 84 -6.05 13.83 -3.09
N CYS A 85 -5.28 14.30 -4.07
CA CYS A 85 -4.84 15.70 -4.08
C CYS A 85 -6.07 16.62 -4.26
N TYR A 86 -6.70 17.05 -3.16
CA TYR A 86 -8.00 17.76 -3.21
C TYR A 86 -7.95 19.12 -3.94
N ASP A 87 -6.76 19.67 -4.19
CA ASP A 87 -6.55 20.84 -5.04
C ASP A 87 -6.55 20.52 -6.55
N ASP A 88 -6.74 19.26 -6.93
CA ASP A 88 -6.82 18.76 -8.31
C ASP A 88 -8.06 17.89 -8.55
N ARG A 89 -8.27 16.90 -7.67
CA ARG A 89 -9.34 15.90 -7.80
C ARG A 89 -10.01 15.65 -6.47
N ILE A 90 -11.33 15.58 -6.46
CA ILE A 90 -12.15 15.20 -5.31
C ILE A 90 -13.15 14.13 -5.78
N ALA A 91 -13.02 12.94 -5.22
CA ALA A 91 -13.87 11.82 -5.58
C ALA A 91 -15.34 12.06 -5.18
N TYR A 92 -16.28 11.53 -5.95
CA TYR A 92 -17.68 11.36 -5.56
C TYR A 92 -18.10 9.90 -5.71
N GLN A 93 -18.99 9.46 -4.83
CA GLN A 93 -19.59 8.12 -4.87
C GLN A 93 -21.01 8.19 -5.42
N THR A 94 -21.45 7.06 -5.97
CA THR A 94 -22.76 6.89 -6.57
C THR A 94 -23.43 5.68 -5.90
N TYR A 95 -24.60 5.89 -5.29
CA TYR A 95 -25.32 4.84 -4.55
C TYR A 95 -26.74 4.67 -5.06
N GLU A 96 -27.17 3.43 -5.24
CA GLU A 96 -28.57 3.09 -5.43
C GLU A 96 -29.32 3.15 -4.09
N VAL A 97 -30.33 4.02 -4.01
CA VAL A 97 -31.02 4.39 -2.75
C VAL A 97 -32.53 4.24 -2.80
N ALA A 98 -33.11 3.75 -3.90
CA ALA A 98 -34.57 3.57 -4.03
C ALA A 98 -35.20 2.82 -2.84
N LYS A 99 -34.51 1.80 -2.31
CA LYS A 99 -34.96 0.98 -1.17
C LYS A 99 -34.96 1.71 0.17
N LEU A 100 -34.35 2.89 0.26
CA LEU A 100 -34.29 3.71 1.48
C LEU A 100 -35.38 4.79 1.50
N LEU A 101 -36.03 5.02 0.36
CA LEU A 101 -37.09 6.02 0.19
C LEU A 101 -38.47 5.45 0.55
N GLN A 102 -39.38 6.34 0.93
CA GLN A 102 -40.78 6.00 1.22
C GLN A 102 -41.75 7.00 0.61
N PRO A 103 -43.03 6.65 0.36
CA PRO A 103 -44.05 7.63 0.00
C PRO A 103 -44.26 8.65 1.13
N GLY A 104 -44.56 9.89 0.78
CA GLY A 104 -44.68 10.99 1.73
C GLY A 104 -43.31 11.55 2.14
N GLY A 105 -43.17 11.92 3.42
CA GLY A 105 -41.99 12.60 3.95
C GLY A 105 -40.76 11.69 4.00
N ASN A 106 -39.64 12.21 3.50
CA ASN A 106 -38.31 11.60 3.57
C ASN A 106 -37.34 12.60 4.18
N ARG A 107 -36.33 12.11 4.90
CA ARG A 107 -35.23 12.92 5.45
C ARG A 107 -33.90 12.34 5.01
N ILE A 108 -33.05 13.17 4.40
CA ILE A 108 -31.63 12.86 4.21
C ILE A 108 -30.82 13.61 5.27
N GLU A 109 -29.85 12.93 5.86
CA GLU A 109 -28.92 13.48 6.84
C GLU A 109 -27.51 13.05 6.46
N ILE A 110 -26.56 13.98 6.43
CA ILE A 110 -25.18 13.72 6.02
C ILE A 110 -24.26 14.27 7.10
N TRP A 111 -23.60 13.37 7.80
CA TRP A 111 -22.65 13.67 8.87
C TRP A 111 -21.29 13.95 8.25
N LEU A 112 -20.56 14.93 8.78
CA LEU A 112 -19.29 15.40 8.26
C LEU A 112 -18.19 15.30 9.33
N GLY A 113 -17.02 14.85 8.89
CA GLY A 113 -15.79 14.77 9.69
C GLY A 113 -14.63 15.47 8.99
N ASP A 114 -13.55 15.72 9.73
CA ASP A 114 -12.39 16.49 9.28
C ASP A 114 -11.65 15.80 8.12
N GLY A 115 -11.50 14.48 8.20
CA GLY A 115 -10.77 13.69 7.21
C GLY A 115 -9.35 14.13 6.99
N TRP A 116 -8.74 13.66 5.90
CA TRP A 116 -7.44 14.17 5.44
C TRP A 116 -7.50 15.65 5.02
N TYR A 117 -8.67 16.12 4.56
CA TYR A 117 -8.87 17.51 4.12
C TYR A 117 -8.42 18.54 5.18
N ARG A 118 -8.80 18.29 6.44
CA ARG A 118 -8.64 19.24 7.55
C ARG A 118 -7.80 18.73 8.74
N SER A 119 -7.75 17.42 8.98
CA SER A 119 -7.00 16.83 10.10
C SER A 119 -5.53 17.23 10.05
N GLN A 120 -4.84 17.11 11.20
CA GLN A 120 -3.39 17.20 11.20
C GLN A 120 -2.82 16.09 10.31
N LEU A 121 -1.96 16.50 9.38
CA LEU A 121 -1.02 15.66 8.65
C LEU A 121 0.40 15.97 9.14
N MET A 122 1.32 15.04 8.87
CA MET A 122 2.71 15.10 9.34
C MET A 122 2.84 15.04 10.88
N TRP A 123 4.08 14.86 11.33
CA TRP A 123 4.42 14.72 12.75
C TRP A 123 4.57 16.07 13.46
N ALA A 124 4.54 16.04 14.80
CA ALA A 124 4.48 17.23 15.66
C ALA A 124 5.57 18.29 15.45
N SER A 125 6.74 17.96 14.87
CA SER A 125 7.76 18.97 14.58
C SER A 125 7.46 19.77 13.31
N ASN A 126 6.59 19.28 12.44
CA ASN A 126 6.17 19.97 11.21
C ASN A 126 4.66 19.72 10.92
N PRO A 127 3.75 20.04 11.85
CA PRO A 127 2.33 19.71 11.67
C PRO A 127 1.72 20.57 10.57
N ILE A 128 0.92 19.96 9.71
CA ILE A 128 0.12 20.65 8.70
C ILE A 128 -1.35 20.39 9.01
N ILE A 129 -2.09 21.46 9.32
CA ILE A 129 -3.53 21.42 9.62
C ILE A 129 -4.28 22.23 8.56
N ASN A 130 -5.56 21.92 8.31
CA ASN A 130 -6.35 22.59 7.26
C ASN A 130 -5.64 22.56 5.88
N CYS A 131 -5.02 21.42 5.54
CA CYS A 131 -4.12 21.33 4.39
C CYS A 131 -4.79 21.77 3.07
N TRP A 132 -6.02 21.35 2.84
CA TRP A 132 -6.76 21.72 1.63
C TRP A 132 -7.93 22.67 1.89
N GLY A 133 -8.21 22.96 3.16
CA GLY A 133 -9.11 24.01 3.60
C GLY A 133 -9.55 23.85 5.04
N ASP A 134 -10.27 24.85 5.53
CA ASP A 134 -10.62 25.03 6.95
C ASP A 134 -12.08 24.70 7.28
N ARG A 135 -12.92 24.46 6.26
CA ARG A 135 -14.35 24.15 6.42
C ARG A 135 -14.72 22.80 5.83
N VAL A 136 -15.50 22.02 6.59
CA VAL A 136 -16.13 20.82 6.04
C VAL A 136 -17.37 21.17 5.24
N ALA A 137 -17.63 20.44 4.17
CA ALA A 137 -18.75 20.71 3.27
C ALA A 137 -19.18 19.47 2.51
N VAL A 138 -20.38 19.50 1.93
CA VAL A 138 -20.93 18.43 1.11
C VAL A 138 -21.59 18.95 -0.15
N ILE A 139 -21.48 18.16 -1.21
CA ILE A 139 -22.30 18.29 -2.42
C ILE A 139 -23.01 16.97 -2.68
N ALA A 140 -24.33 17.01 -2.84
CA ALA A 140 -25.11 15.80 -3.12
C ALA A 140 -26.27 16.08 -4.07
N GLU A 141 -26.55 15.12 -4.95
CA GLU A 141 -27.68 15.15 -5.88
C GLU A 141 -28.36 13.78 -5.93
N LEU A 142 -29.66 13.75 -5.61
CA LEU A 142 -30.52 12.57 -5.68
C LEU A 142 -31.34 12.64 -6.97
N GLN A 143 -31.26 11.60 -7.79
CA GLN A 143 -31.95 11.51 -9.07
C GLN A 143 -32.71 10.19 -9.22
N ALA A 144 -33.80 10.19 -9.98
CA ALA A 144 -34.55 9.00 -10.38
C ALA A 144 -35.00 9.15 -11.84
N GLY A 145 -34.74 8.16 -12.68
CA GLY A 145 -35.10 8.22 -14.11
C GLY A 145 -34.51 9.42 -14.87
N GLY A 146 -33.37 9.96 -14.42
CA GLY A 146 -32.75 11.18 -14.96
C GLY A 146 -33.33 12.50 -14.43
N GLU A 147 -34.44 12.46 -13.68
CA GLU A 147 -35.00 13.62 -13.01
C GLU A 147 -34.38 13.81 -11.62
N ARG A 148 -34.16 15.06 -11.22
CA ARG A 148 -33.59 15.41 -9.92
C ARG A 148 -34.69 15.56 -8.89
N LEU A 149 -34.61 14.75 -7.84
CA LEU A 149 -35.53 14.77 -6.71
C LEU A 149 -35.07 15.73 -5.61
N LEU A 150 -33.77 15.78 -5.36
CA LEU A 150 -33.17 16.64 -4.33
C LEU A 150 -31.74 17.01 -4.70
N LYS A 151 -31.31 18.19 -4.26
CA LYS A 151 -29.90 18.62 -4.32
C LYS A 151 -29.51 19.42 -3.09
N THR A 152 -28.23 19.44 -2.77
CA THR A 152 -27.69 20.36 -1.76
C THR A 152 -27.80 21.82 -2.23
N ASP A 153 -28.36 22.68 -1.38
CA ASP A 153 -28.48 24.13 -1.59
C ASP A 153 -28.66 24.87 -0.25
N GLY A 154 -28.78 26.20 -0.29
CA GLY A 154 -28.89 27.03 0.92
C GLY A 154 -30.17 26.82 1.76
N SER A 155 -31.11 25.97 1.32
CA SER A 155 -32.34 25.68 2.07
C SER A 155 -32.18 24.56 3.09
N TRP A 156 -31.02 23.90 3.12
CA TRP A 156 -30.70 22.82 4.05
C TRP A 156 -30.50 23.35 5.48
N LYS A 157 -30.62 22.44 6.44
CA LYS A 157 -30.36 22.70 7.86
C LYS A 157 -29.08 22.00 8.29
N SER A 158 -28.56 22.38 9.46
CA SER A 158 -27.43 21.71 10.07
C SER A 158 -27.55 21.62 11.59
N GLY A 159 -26.66 20.85 12.19
CA GLY A 159 -26.53 20.73 13.63
C GLY A 159 -25.31 19.90 14.02
N TYR A 160 -25.21 19.59 15.30
CA TYR A 160 -24.13 18.77 15.85
C TYR A 160 -24.47 17.27 15.78
N THR A 161 -23.43 16.47 15.54
CA THR A 161 -23.48 15.02 15.67
C THR A 161 -23.07 14.60 17.08
N PRO A 162 -23.26 13.33 17.45
CA PRO A 162 -22.71 12.80 18.70
C PRO A 162 -21.18 12.67 18.69
N VAL A 163 -20.53 12.77 17.53
CA VAL A 163 -19.07 12.86 17.43
C VAL A 163 -18.64 14.24 17.91
N THR A 164 -18.01 14.31 19.08
CA THR A 164 -17.59 15.58 19.71
C THR A 164 -16.18 16.02 19.30
N ARG A 165 -15.35 15.09 18.84
CA ARG A 165 -14.01 15.33 18.25
C ARG A 165 -13.67 14.19 17.31
N ASN A 166 -12.98 14.50 16.21
CA ASN A 166 -12.50 13.49 15.27
C ASN A 166 -11.21 13.94 14.59
N GLY A 167 -10.46 12.98 14.07
CA GLY A 167 -9.32 13.23 13.19
C GLY A 167 -8.60 11.91 12.85
N ILE A 168 -7.93 11.87 11.71
CA ILE A 168 -7.26 10.65 11.23
C ILE A 168 -6.23 10.13 12.26
N TYR A 169 -5.35 11.00 12.77
CA TYR A 169 -4.39 10.60 13.82
C TYR A 169 -4.95 10.73 15.25
N TYR A 170 -5.96 11.57 15.43
CA TYR A 170 -6.52 11.88 16.75
C TYR A 170 -7.31 10.72 17.34
N GLY A 171 -8.03 9.98 16.49
CA GLY A 171 -9.09 9.07 16.91
C GLY A 171 -10.44 9.80 16.96
N GLU A 172 -11.34 9.38 17.86
CA GLU A 172 -12.71 9.91 17.91
C GLU A 172 -13.26 9.93 19.34
N ASP A 173 -13.89 11.04 19.72
CA ASP A 173 -14.65 11.15 20.96
C ASP A 173 -16.14 11.26 20.62
N TYR A 174 -16.96 10.41 21.22
CA TYR A 174 -18.38 10.26 20.94
C TYR A 174 -19.21 10.36 22.22
N ASP A 175 -20.27 11.17 22.21
CA ASP A 175 -21.21 11.32 23.31
C ASP A 175 -22.64 10.95 22.89
N ALA A 176 -23.04 9.72 23.22
CA ALA A 176 -24.33 9.16 22.82
C ALA A 176 -25.54 9.85 23.47
N ARG A 177 -25.33 10.76 24.45
CA ARG A 177 -26.39 11.60 25.01
C ARG A 177 -26.81 12.73 24.06
N ILE A 178 -25.98 13.03 23.06
CA ILE A 178 -26.27 14.05 22.06
C ILE A 178 -27.15 13.42 20.98
N HIS A 179 -28.33 13.99 20.76
CA HIS A 179 -29.19 13.62 19.64
C HIS A 179 -29.09 14.68 18.54
N PRO A 180 -28.85 14.31 17.28
CA PRO A 180 -28.85 15.25 16.16
C PRO A 180 -30.14 16.06 16.10
N GLN A 181 -30.00 17.39 16.05
CA GLN A 181 -31.12 18.32 15.94
C GLN A 181 -30.80 19.43 14.93
N ASP A 182 -31.74 19.69 14.03
CA ASP A 182 -31.70 20.77 13.04
C ASP A 182 -31.76 22.13 13.76
N SER A 183 -30.61 22.62 14.20
CA SER A 183 -30.45 23.76 15.10
C SER A 183 -29.87 25.00 14.40
N HIS A 184 -29.26 24.80 13.23
CA HIS A 184 -28.52 25.82 12.50
C HIS A 184 -28.84 25.77 10.99
N GLY A 185 -28.31 26.76 10.24
CA GLY A 185 -28.41 26.81 8.77
C GLY A 185 -27.16 26.26 8.08
N VAL A 186 -27.09 26.40 6.77
CA VAL A 186 -25.89 26.08 5.99
C VAL A 186 -25.38 27.31 5.26
N ASP A 187 -24.07 27.33 4.99
CA ASP A 187 -23.44 28.29 4.09
C ASP A 187 -23.23 27.66 2.73
N VAL A 188 -23.58 28.36 1.65
CA VAL A 188 -23.20 27.96 0.30
C VAL A 188 -21.75 28.38 0.05
N ILE A 189 -20.89 27.40 -0.20
CA ILE A 189 -19.45 27.61 -0.38
C ILE A 189 -19.13 27.69 -1.87
N ALA A 190 -18.35 28.70 -2.26
CA ALA A 190 -17.80 28.78 -3.61
C ALA A 190 -16.87 27.58 -3.84
N PHE A 191 -17.17 26.78 -4.85
CA PHE A 191 -16.49 25.52 -5.11
C PHE A 191 -16.39 25.27 -6.61
N ASP A 192 -15.20 24.89 -7.07
CA ASP A 192 -14.99 24.49 -8.44
C ASP A 192 -15.42 23.02 -8.63
N LYS A 193 -16.58 22.83 -9.26
CA LYS A 193 -17.13 21.50 -9.53
C LYS A 193 -16.33 20.72 -10.56
N ALA A 194 -15.42 21.35 -11.30
CA ALA A 194 -14.53 20.65 -12.22
C ALA A 194 -13.55 19.71 -11.49
N LEU A 195 -13.31 19.94 -10.19
CA LEU A 195 -12.51 19.03 -9.34
C LEU A 195 -13.22 17.70 -9.07
N LEU A 196 -14.55 17.61 -9.25
CA LEU A 196 -15.31 16.40 -8.93
C LEU A 196 -15.12 15.32 -10.00
N ILE A 197 -14.65 14.17 -9.55
CA ILE A 197 -14.42 12.99 -10.38
C ILE A 197 -15.10 11.75 -9.77
N PRO A 198 -15.55 10.76 -10.56
CA PRO A 198 -16.01 9.50 -10.01
C PRO A 198 -14.90 8.86 -9.15
N HIS A 199 -15.25 8.20 -8.05
CA HIS A 199 -14.27 7.47 -7.25
C HIS A 199 -13.51 6.43 -8.11
N GLU A 200 -12.17 6.51 -8.12
CA GLU A 200 -11.31 5.85 -9.11
C GLU A 200 -10.76 4.49 -8.64
N THR A 201 -11.05 4.08 -7.40
CA THR A 201 -10.57 2.83 -6.82
C THR A 201 -11.65 2.12 -6.00
N GLY A 202 -11.31 0.93 -5.48
CA GLY A 202 -12.14 0.21 -4.53
C GLY A 202 -12.32 1.02 -3.25
N ALA A 203 -13.58 1.20 -2.83
CA ALA A 203 -13.89 1.85 -1.57
C ALA A 203 -13.26 1.11 -0.38
N VAL A 204 -12.90 1.84 0.67
CA VAL A 204 -12.49 1.23 1.93
C VAL A 204 -13.65 0.42 2.52
N LYS A 205 -13.42 -0.88 2.74
CA LYS A 205 -14.41 -1.82 3.28
C LYS A 205 -13.96 -2.38 4.62
N GLU A 206 -14.95 -2.78 5.43
CA GLU A 206 -14.74 -3.64 6.58
C GLU A 206 -14.38 -5.05 6.13
N MET A 207 -13.49 -5.69 6.88
CA MET A 207 -13.27 -7.12 6.85
C MET A 207 -14.00 -7.78 8.04
N ASP A 208 -13.99 -9.11 8.08
CA ASP A 208 -14.51 -9.87 9.22
C ASP A 208 -13.86 -9.42 10.53
N GLY A 209 -14.70 -9.20 11.54
CA GLY A 209 -14.26 -8.75 12.85
C GLY A 209 -13.49 -9.84 13.62
N LEU A 210 -12.40 -9.44 14.25
CA LEU A 210 -11.54 -10.29 15.07
C LEU A 210 -11.85 -10.06 16.57
N PRO A 211 -12.44 -11.03 17.28
CA PRO A 211 -12.53 -10.98 18.74
C PRO A 211 -11.13 -11.15 19.36
N PRO A 212 -10.91 -10.69 20.60
CA PRO A 212 -9.64 -10.90 21.30
C PRO A 212 -9.37 -12.39 21.52
N ILE A 213 -8.11 -12.79 21.35
CA ILE A 213 -7.63 -14.15 21.63
C ILE A 213 -7.14 -14.31 23.06
N ASP A 214 -6.78 -13.20 23.73
CA ASP A 214 -6.40 -13.15 25.14
C ASP A 214 -6.81 -11.79 25.75
N SER A 215 -6.95 -11.76 27.07
CA SER A 215 -7.16 -10.51 27.81
C SER A 215 -6.71 -10.62 29.27
N TRP A 216 -6.24 -9.52 29.85
CA TRP A 216 -5.85 -9.45 31.27
C TRP A 216 -6.12 -8.08 31.88
N THR A 217 -6.28 -8.07 33.20
CA THR A 217 -6.46 -6.84 33.98
C THR A 217 -5.11 -6.36 34.52
N GLU A 218 -4.77 -5.11 34.24
CA GLU A 218 -3.62 -4.42 34.82
C GLU A 218 -3.85 -4.09 36.29
N ALA A 219 -2.78 -3.79 37.04
CA ALA A 219 -2.84 -3.51 38.48
C ALA A 219 -3.74 -2.33 38.85
N ASP A 220 -3.99 -1.40 37.92
CA ASP A 220 -4.88 -0.25 38.09
C ASP A 220 -6.30 -0.47 37.56
N GLY A 221 -6.65 -1.71 37.19
CA GLY A 221 -8.01 -2.11 36.79
C GLY A 221 -8.33 -1.93 35.31
N ARG A 222 -7.40 -1.41 34.49
CA ARG A 222 -7.55 -1.38 33.03
C ARG A 222 -7.50 -2.80 32.46
N ILE A 223 -8.23 -3.05 31.38
CA ILE A 223 -8.24 -4.36 30.71
C ILE A 223 -7.51 -4.23 29.38
N LEU A 224 -6.53 -5.09 29.16
CA LEU A 224 -5.79 -5.16 27.90
C LEU A 224 -6.29 -6.37 27.10
N TYR A 225 -6.52 -6.17 25.81
CA TYR A 225 -6.98 -7.18 24.86
C TYR A 225 -5.92 -7.40 23.79
N ASP A 226 -5.57 -8.66 23.52
CA ASP A 226 -4.74 -9.08 22.37
C ASP A 226 -5.65 -9.66 21.28
N PHE A 227 -5.65 -9.07 20.09
CA PHE A 227 -6.43 -9.56 18.95
C PHE A 227 -5.67 -10.61 18.12
N GLY A 228 -4.41 -10.88 18.43
CA GLY A 228 -3.57 -11.86 17.74
C GLY A 228 -3.10 -11.44 16.35
N GLN A 229 -3.49 -10.26 15.89
CA GLN A 229 -3.17 -9.70 14.58
C GLN A 229 -2.99 -8.19 14.68
N ASN A 230 -1.89 -7.66 14.13
CA ASN A 230 -1.69 -6.23 13.92
C ASN A 230 -2.34 -5.80 12.60
N ALA A 231 -3.29 -4.87 12.63
CA ALA A 231 -4.04 -4.47 11.45
C ALA A 231 -4.37 -2.96 11.44
N GLY A 232 -4.48 -2.38 10.25
CA GLY A 232 -5.22 -1.14 10.03
C GLY A 232 -6.72 -1.40 10.23
N ALA A 233 -7.28 -0.87 11.31
CA ALA A 233 -8.58 -1.27 11.83
C ALA A 233 -9.23 -0.15 12.65
N TYR A 234 -10.46 -0.41 13.09
CA TYR A 234 -11.06 0.30 14.22
C TYR A 234 -11.61 -0.70 15.25
N ILE A 235 -11.97 -0.22 16.44
CA ILE A 235 -12.64 -1.05 17.48
C ILE A 235 -14.16 -0.86 17.41
N ARG A 236 -14.88 -1.98 17.47
CA ARG A 236 -16.33 -2.03 17.72
C ARG A 236 -16.59 -2.47 19.15
N LEU A 237 -17.41 -1.71 19.88
CA LEU A 237 -17.79 -1.94 21.26
C LEU A 237 -19.27 -2.28 21.36
N ARG A 238 -19.60 -3.24 22.24
CA ARG A 238 -20.95 -3.39 22.79
C ARG A 238 -20.91 -3.12 24.28
N LEU A 239 -21.80 -2.26 24.74
CA LEU A 239 -21.73 -1.62 26.05
C LEU A 239 -23.09 -1.59 26.72
N LYS A 240 -23.11 -1.45 28.04
CA LYS A 240 -24.30 -1.11 28.82
C LYS A 240 -23.89 -0.33 30.05
N GLY A 241 -24.69 0.63 30.51
CA GLY A 241 -24.34 1.37 31.72
C GLY A 241 -25.24 2.56 32.01
N ALA A 242 -24.80 3.38 32.96
CA ALA A 242 -25.44 4.64 33.31
C ALA A 242 -25.09 5.74 32.31
N ALA A 243 -26.03 6.66 32.09
CA ALA A 243 -25.82 7.85 31.29
C ALA A 243 -24.60 8.64 31.79
N GLY A 244 -23.69 9.00 30.89
CA GLY A 244 -22.48 9.75 31.21
C GLY A 244 -21.29 8.91 31.71
N ALA A 245 -21.46 7.60 31.91
CA ALA A 245 -20.31 6.71 32.07
C ALA A 245 -19.48 6.70 30.78
N GLN A 246 -18.16 6.50 30.91
CA GLN A 246 -17.23 6.59 29.79
C GLN A 246 -16.38 5.33 29.64
N VAL A 247 -16.16 4.95 28.39
CA VAL A 247 -15.18 3.92 28.00
C VAL A 247 -14.13 4.59 27.13
N ARG A 248 -12.86 4.48 27.53
CA ARG A 248 -11.72 4.95 26.75
C ARG A 248 -10.91 3.75 26.25
N VAL A 249 -10.55 3.78 24.98
CA VAL A 249 -9.76 2.73 24.30
C VAL A 249 -8.47 3.35 23.78
N GLU A 250 -7.34 2.88 24.30
CA GLU A 250 -5.99 3.18 23.85
C GLU A 250 -5.47 2.01 22.99
N HIS A 251 -4.62 2.27 22.00
CA HIS A 251 -4.14 1.24 21.07
C HIS A 251 -2.61 1.12 21.09
N SER A 252 -2.10 -0.09 20.86
CA SER A 252 -0.68 -0.33 20.58
C SER A 252 -0.48 -1.45 19.55
N GLU A 253 0.61 -1.38 18.79
CA GLU A 253 1.03 -2.47 17.90
C GLU A 253 1.77 -3.58 18.63
N VAL A 254 2.48 -3.21 19.70
CA VAL A 254 3.44 -4.05 20.40
C VAL A 254 3.24 -3.95 21.92
N LEU A 255 3.81 -4.91 22.63
CA LEU A 255 4.02 -4.84 24.07
C LEU A 255 5.53 -4.91 24.33
N GLY A 256 6.02 -4.12 25.27
CA GLY A 256 7.38 -4.23 25.78
C GLY A 256 7.56 -5.42 26.71
N ALA A 257 8.72 -5.46 27.38
CA ALA A 257 9.02 -6.43 28.42
C ALA A 257 7.90 -6.49 29.49
N ASP A 258 7.66 -7.69 30.05
CA ASP A 258 6.62 -7.93 31.06
C ASP A 258 5.20 -7.53 30.65
N ARG A 259 4.90 -7.59 29.33
CA ARG A 259 3.62 -7.17 28.73
C ARG A 259 3.30 -5.68 28.90
N PHE A 260 4.34 -4.83 29.03
CA PHE A 260 4.14 -3.39 29.13
C PHE A 260 3.46 -2.83 27.87
N PHE A 261 2.31 -2.16 28.05
CA PHE A 261 1.62 -1.50 26.95
C PHE A 261 2.46 -0.32 26.41
N ASP A 262 2.92 -0.43 25.16
CA ASP A 262 3.82 0.55 24.56
C ASP A 262 3.26 1.09 23.25
N ASN A 263 2.80 2.34 23.30
CA ASN A 263 2.34 3.10 22.14
C ASN A 263 3.23 4.32 21.85
N ARG A 264 4.48 4.35 22.37
CA ARG A 264 5.38 5.49 22.13
C ARG A 264 5.69 5.69 20.65
N ASN A 265 5.66 4.62 19.86
CA ASN A 265 5.87 4.68 18.41
C ASN A 265 4.74 5.35 17.62
N TYR A 266 3.63 5.72 18.28
CA TYR A 266 2.55 6.52 17.68
C TYR A 266 2.92 8.01 17.62
N ARG A 267 3.99 8.41 18.32
CA ARG A 267 4.48 9.79 18.40
C ARG A 267 3.40 10.74 18.88
N SER A 268 2.94 11.68 18.03
CA SER A 268 1.88 12.62 18.38
C SER A 268 0.48 12.17 17.99
N ALA A 269 0.34 11.02 17.31
CA ALA A 269 -0.98 10.44 17.07
C ALA A 269 -1.58 9.98 18.39
N ARG A 270 -2.68 10.61 18.80
CA ARG A 270 -3.43 10.19 19.99
C ARG A 270 -3.95 8.76 19.81
N ALA A 271 -4.53 8.44 18.64
CA ALA A 271 -5.05 7.12 18.31
C ALA A 271 -5.90 6.49 19.42
N GLU A 272 -6.84 7.25 19.99
CA GLU A 272 -7.71 6.79 21.07
C GLU A 272 -9.17 7.02 20.74
N LEU A 273 -10.03 6.22 21.37
CA LEU A 273 -11.48 6.42 21.34
C LEU A 273 -12.00 6.74 22.73
N VAL A 274 -12.95 7.66 22.84
CA VAL A 274 -13.73 7.87 24.06
C VAL A 274 -15.21 7.81 23.71
N TYR A 275 -15.92 6.88 24.34
CA TYR A 275 -17.37 6.74 24.20
C TYR A 275 -18.07 7.07 25.51
N THR A 276 -19.00 8.02 25.48
CA THR A 276 -19.86 8.40 26.61
C THR A 276 -21.25 7.80 26.39
N LEU A 277 -21.70 6.97 27.33
CA LEU A 277 -22.96 6.23 27.25
C LEU A 277 -24.18 7.16 27.38
N SER A 278 -25.23 6.85 26.63
CA SER A 278 -26.54 7.48 26.75
C SER A 278 -27.32 6.97 27.96
N GLY A 279 -27.07 5.73 28.38
CA GLY A 279 -27.75 5.07 29.50
C GLY A 279 -29.02 4.31 29.08
N HIS A 280 -29.21 4.07 27.79
CA HIS A 280 -30.42 3.47 27.23
C HIS A 280 -30.19 2.02 26.75
N GLY A 281 -30.08 1.10 27.71
CA GLY A 281 -29.99 -0.33 27.41
C GLY A 281 -28.60 -0.74 26.90
N GLU A 282 -28.57 -1.68 25.94
CA GLU A 282 -27.33 -2.04 25.24
C GLU A 282 -27.06 -1.03 24.13
N GLU A 283 -25.81 -0.56 24.06
CA GLU A 283 -25.34 0.43 23.10
C GLU A 283 -24.21 -0.19 22.25
N GLU A 284 -24.16 0.14 20.97
CA GLU A 284 -23.09 -0.28 20.05
C GLU A 284 -22.38 0.95 19.49
N TYR A 285 -21.04 0.89 19.45
CA TYR A 285 -20.22 1.99 18.94
C TYR A 285 -19.06 1.47 18.10
N ALA A 286 -18.83 2.13 16.98
CA ALA A 286 -17.61 2.06 16.19
C ALA A 286 -17.35 3.48 15.65
N PRO A 287 -16.07 3.92 15.56
CA PRO A 287 -15.79 5.26 15.10
C PRO A 287 -16.12 5.45 13.62
N LEU A 288 -16.43 6.68 13.23
CA LEU A 288 -16.98 6.99 11.92
C LEU A 288 -15.92 7.55 10.96
N PHE A 289 -15.01 8.38 11.47
CA PHE A 289 -14.13 9.25 10.68
C PHE A 289 -12.62 9.05 10.96
N THR A 290 -12.25 7.88 11.49
CA THR A 290 -10.85 7.56 11.82
C THR A 290 -10.58 6.06 11.70
N PHE A 291 -9.30 5.69 11.70
CA PHE A 291 -8.80 4.33 11.82
C PHE A 291 -7.45 4.34 12.55
N MET A 292 -6.99 3.19 13.02
CA MET A 292 -5.74 3.02 13.76
C MET A 292 -5.05 1.74 13.30
N GLY A 293 -3.72 1.71 13.30
CA GLY A 293 -2.95 0.46 13.22
C GLY A 293 -2.73 -0.09 14.63
N PHE A 294 -3.13 -1.32 14.94
CA PHE A 294 -2.90 -1.91 16.27
C PHE A 294 -3.07 -3.44 16.28
N ARG A 295 -2.50 -4.07 17.32
CA ARG A 295 -2.76 -5.46 17.73
C ARG A 295 -3.40 -5.54 19.12
N TYR A 296 -3.11 -4.57 19.98
CA TYR A 296 -3.56 -4.55 21.36
C TYR A 296 -4.44 -3.32 21.61
N ALA A 297 -5.46 -3.49 22.43
CA ALA A 297 -6.27 -2.39 22.93
C ALA A 297 -6.33 -2.42 24.46
N ARG A 298 -6.08 -1.28 25.10
CA ARG A 298 -6.24 -1.10 26.54
C ARG A 298 -7.51 -0.28 26.80
N VAL A 299 -8.43 -0.87 27.55
CA VAL A 299 -9.74 -0.30 27.85
C VAL A 299 -9.78 0.14 29.31
N SER A 300 -10.26 1.36 29.52
CA SER A 300 -10.54 1.93 30.85
C SER A 300 -11.99 2.40 30.92
N VAL A 301 -12.60 2.23 32.10
CA VAL A 301 -13.99 2.61 32.36
C VAL A 301 -14.04 3.64 33.49
N THR A 302 -14.78 4.72 33.27
CA THR A 302 -15.09 5.73 34.30
C THR A 302 -16.60 5.78 34.53
N GLY A 303 -17.04 5.70 35.78
CA GLY A 303 -18.46 5.58 36.12
C GLY A 303 -18.98 4.15 36.02
N GLN A 304 -20.30 4.00 35.87
CA GLN A 304 -20.96 2.68 35.80
C GLN A 304 -21.19 2.27 34.35
N ALA A 305 -20.21 1.59 33.74
CA ALA A 305 -20.37 0.95 32.44
C ALA A 305 -19.81 -0.49 32.46
N GLU A 306 -20.43 -1.34 31.68
CA GLU A 306 -20.09 -2.73 31.45
C GLU A 306 -19.76 -2.90 29.97
N LEU A 307 -18.62 -3.56 29.70
CA LEU A 307 -18.18 -3.90 28.36
C LEU A 307 -18.64 -5.32 28.04
N LEU A 308 -19.59 -5.44 27.11
CA LEU A 308 -20.19 -6.71 26.69
C LEU A 308 -19.38 -7.40 25.60
N ALA A 309 -18.79 -6.63 24.69
CA ALA A 309 -17.90 -7.13 23.65
C ALA A 309 -16.93 -6.05 23.15
N VAL A 310 -15.74 -6.47 22.76
CA VAL A 310 -14.74 -5.68 22.03
C VAL A 310 -14.33 -6.49 20.82
N THR A 311 -14.35 -5.87 19.64
CA THR A 311 -13.97 -6.51 18.38
C THR A 311 -13.09 -5.57 17.57
N MET A 312 -11.95 -6.04 17.10
CA MET A 312 -11.17 -5.35 16.07
C MET A 312 -11.83 -5.57 14.71
N VAL A 313 -12.03 -4.51 13.94
CA VAL A 313 -12.59 -4.59 12.58
C VAL A 313 -11.55 -4.04 11.60
N PRO A 314 -10.80 -4.91 10.90
CA PRO A 314 -9.84 -4.46 9.89
C PRO A 314 -10.53 -3.77 8.73
N VAL A 315 -9.86 -2.79 8.12
CA VAL A 315 -10.37 -2.01 6.99
C VAL A 315 -9.34 -1.90 5.88
N THR A 316 -9.79 -1.94 4.62
CA THR A 316 -8.88 -1.86 3.45
C THR A 316 -9.63 -1.55 2.16
N SER A 317 -8.94 -0.96 1.18
CA SER A 317 -9.39 -0.82 -0.22
C SER A 317 -9.19 -2.11 -1.03
N VAL A 318 -8.40 -3.08 -0.54
CA VAL A 318 -8.09 -4.35 -1.23
C VAL A 318 -8.45 -5.59 -0.38
N PRO A 319 -9.75 -5.82 -0.08
CA PRO A 319 -10.16 -6.86 0.86
C PRO A 319 -9.95 -8.28 0.32
N VAL A 320 -9.98 -8.46 -1.00
CA VAL A 320 -9.91 -9.76 -1.67
C VAL A 320 -8.47 -10.10 -2.01
N ALA A 321 -8.00 -11.25 -1.53
CA ALA A 321 -6.70 -11.78 -1.92
C ALA A 321 -6.75 -12.33 -3.35
N ALA A 322 -5.73 -12.02 -4.14
CA ALA A 322 -5.55 -12.51 -5.51
C ALA A 322 -4.36 -13.47 -5.63
N GLY A 323 -3.64 -13.76 -4.55
CA GLY A 323 -2.56 -14.74 -4.56
C GLY A 323 -2.26 -15.33 -3.21
N GLY A 324 -1.59 -16.48 -3.21
CA GLY A 324 -1.18 -17.16 -2.00
C GLY A 324 0.00 -18.10 -2.23
N PHE A 325 0.80 -18.31 -1.19
CA PHE A 325 2.00 -19.13 -1.23
C PHE A 325 2.14 -19.94 0.07
N THR A 326 2.55 -21.20 -0.05
CA THR A 326 2.88 -22.09 1.07
C THR A 326 4.12 -22.91 0.74
N SER A 327 4.85 -23.29 1.78
CA SER A 327 6.07 -24.09 1.75
C SER A 327 6.10 -25.09 2.91
N GLY A 328 7.10 -25.97 2.90
CA GLY A 328 7.43 -26.85 4.03
C GLY A 328 7.92 -26.11 5.29
N VAL A 329 8.20 -24.79 5.20
CA VAL A 329 8.65 -23.97 6.33
C VAL A 329 7.50 -23.09 6.81
N ALA A 330 6.90 -23.43 7.95
CA ALA A 330 5.76 -22.69 8.51
C ALA A 330 6.03 -21.19 8.70
N ALA A 331 7.26 -20.82 9.08
CA ALA A 331 7.65 -19.42 9.26
C ALA A 331 7.61 -18.62 7.93
N VAL A 332 7.88 -19.26 6.79
CA VAL A 332 7.76 -18.63 5.46
C VAL A 332 6.30 -18.42 5.11
N ASN A 333 5.42 -19.36 5.44
CA ASN A 333 3.99 -19.22 5.22
C ASN A 333 3.44 -18.04 6.05
N LYS A 334 3.88 -17.95 7.31
CA LYS A 334 3.55 -16.83 8.19
C LYS A 334 4.11 -15.49 7.67
N LEU A 335 5.29 -15.47 7.05
CA LEU A 335 5.83 -14.27 6.41
C LEU A 335 4.93 -13.77 5.27
N VAL A 336 4.38 -14.68 4.46
CA VAL A 336 3.42 -14.33 3.39
C VAL A 336 2.13 -13.79 3.99
N ASP A 337 1.59 -14.43 5.02
CA ASP A 337 0.40 -13.94 5.74
C ASP A 337 0.63 -12.54 6.32
N ASN A 338 1.78 -12.33 6.97
CA ASN A 338 2.18 -11.03 7.52
C ASN A 338 2.26 -9.96 6.42
N THR A 339 2.75 -10.33 5.23
CA THR A 339 2.83 -9.42 4.08
C THR A 339 1.43 -9.03 3.59
N ILE A 340 0.51 -9.99 3.48
CA ILE A 340 -0.90 -9.72 3.10
C ILE A 340 -1.56 -8.78 4.11
N TRP A 341 -1.34 -9.00 5.41
CA TRP A 341 -1.88 -8.12 6.46
C TRP A 341 -1.27 -6.71 6.41
N SER A 342 0.02 -6.58 6.12
CA SER A 342 0.65 -5.27 5.94
C SER A 342 0.14 -4.52 4.72
N GLN A 343 -0.07 -5.19 3.58
CA GLN A 343 -0.71 -4.58 2.42
C GLN A 343 -2.12 -4.08 2.76
N ARG A 344 -2.96 -4.94 3.34
CA ARG A 344 -4.33 -4.57 3.71
C ARG A 344 -4.38 -3.37 4.64
N SER A 345 -3.52 -3.37 5.65
CA SER A 345 -3.45 -2.30 6.66
C SER A 345 -3.08 -0.94 6.10
N ASN A 346 -2.29 -0.94 5.02
CA ASN A 346 -1.74 0.28 4.44
C ASN A 346 -2.32 0.62 3.06
N PHE A 347 -3.24 -0.19 2.52
CA PHE A 347 -3.97 0.15 1.29
C PHE A 347 -5.34 0.69 1.70
N ILE A 348 -5.34 1.92 2.21
CA ILE A 348 -6.53 2.65 2.64
C ILE A 348 -6.49 3.99 1.91
N GLU A 349 -7.20 4.08 0.77
CA GLU A 349 -7.21 5.22 -0.18
C GLU A 349 -5.89 5.52 -0.92
N VAL A 350 -4.75 5.35 -0.25
CA VAL A 350 -3.39 5.49 -0.78
C VAL A 350 -2.48 4.42 -0.16
N PRO A 351 -1.38 4.00 -0.80
CA PRO A 351 -0.44 3.02 -0.23
C PRO A 351 0.41 3.71 0.85
N THR A 352 -0.07 3.69 2.10
CA THR A 352 0.60 4.37 3.22
C THR A 352 1.86 3.64 3.69
N ASP A 353 2.85 4.35 4.21
CA ASP A 353 4.01 3.74 4.87
C ASP A 353 3.59 2.84 6.03
N CYS A 354 2.75 3.37 6.92
CA CYS A 354 2.24 2.69 8.10
C CYS A 354 0.81 3.16 8.46
N PRO A 355 0.09 2.46 9.36
CA PRO A 355 -1.32 2.77 9.65
C PRO A 355 -1.57 3.38 11.04
N GLN A 356 -0.56 3.50 11.90
CA GLN A 356 -0.69 3.80 13.33
C GLN A 356 -0.28 5.22 13.73
N ARG A 357 0.90 5.68 13.31
CA ARG A 357 1.50 6.95 13.81
C ARG A 357 1.00 8.17 13.04
N ASP A 358 1.51 9.34 13.40
CA ASP A 358 1.27 10.65 12.78
C ASP A 358 2.01 10.82 11.43
N GLU A 359 1.80 9.85 10.53
CA GLU A 359 2.41 9.81 9.20
C GLU A 359 1.39 9.27 8.19
N ARG A 360 1.28 7.95 8.01
CA ARG A 360 0.26 7.34 7.14
C ARG A 360 0.18 8.05 5.78
N LEU A 361 1.34 8.38 5.23
CA LEU A 361 1.47 9.11 3.98
C LEU A 361 1.75 8.12 2.86
N GLY A 362 1.30 8.44 1.65
CA GLY A 362 1.57 7.62 0.47
C GLY A 362 3.02 7.74 0.01
N TRP A 363 3.98 7.23 0.77
CA TRP A 363 5.41 7.30 0.48
C TRP A 363 5.77 6.55 -0.81
N THR A 364 6.39 7.27 -1.75
CA THR A 364 6.61 6.78 -3.11
C THR A 364 7.66 5.67 -3.19
N GLY A 365 8.71 5.73 -2.36
CA GLY A 365 9.74 4.71 -2.29
C GLY A 365 9.22 3.38 -1.78
N ASP A 366 8.38 3.42 -0.76
CA ASP A 366 7.71 2.27 -0.18
C ASP A 366 6.76 1.63 -1.19
N ALA A 367 5.89 2.45 -1.80
CA ALA A 367 4.94 1.98 -2.79
C ALA A 367 5.65 1.31 -3.98
N GLN A 368 6.77 1.86 -4.47
CA GLN A 368 7.43 1.31 -5.65
C GLN A 368 8.17 0.01 -5.39
N VAL A 369 8.85 -0.14 -4.25
CA VAL A 369 9.52 -1.42 -3.93
C VAL A 369 8.51 -2.55 -3.70
N PHE A 370 7.29 -2.22 -3.26
CA PHE A 370 6.25 -3.20 -2.95
C PHE A 370 5.27 -3.46 -4.10
N ALA A 371 5.21 -2.61 -5.13
CA ALA A 371 4.16 -2.64 -6.16
C ALA A 371 3.99 -4.00 -6.87
N GLY A 372 5.08 -4.70 -7.19
CA GLY A 372 5.00 -6.03 -7.82
C GLY A 372 4.41 -7.07 -6.87
N THR A 373 4.83 -7.08 -5.60
CA THR A 373 4.22 -7.92 -4.58
C THR A 373 2.74 -7.58 -4.36
N ALA A 374 2.39 -6.30 -4.31
CA ALA A 374 1.01 -5.85 -4.14
C ALA A 374 0.09 -6.44 -5.22
N CYS A 375 0.54 -6.43 -6.48
CA CYS A 375 -0.20 -6.98 -7.62
C CYS A 375 -0.30 -8.51 -7.61
N TRP A 376 0.63 -9.23 -6.98
CA TRP A 376 0.51 -10.66 -6.74
C TRP A 376 -0.56 -10.99 -5.68
N LEU A 377 -0.59 -10.22 -4.60
CA LEU A 377 -1.37 -10.54 -3.41
C LEU A 377 -2.82 -10.05 -3.45
N ALA A 378 -3.11 -8.98 -4.20
CA ALA A 378 -4.47 -8.48 -4.42
C ALA A 378 -4.59 -7.73 -5.76
N ASP A 379 -5.81 -7.64 -6.30
CA ASP A 379 -6.08 -6.73 -7.42
C ASP A 379 -5.83 -5.28 -6.98
N SER A 380 -4.73 -4.73 -7.46
CA SER A 380 -4.20 -3.42 -7.11
C SER A 380 -4.25 -2.44 -8.29
N GLN A 381 -4.86 -2.82 -9.42
CA GLN A 381 -4.79 -2.05 -10.67
C GLN A 381 -5.38 -0.65 -10.52
N SER A 382 -6.65 -0.56 -10.12
CA SER A 382 -7.34 0.73 -9.96
C SER A 382 -6.73 1.56 -8.82
N PHE A 383 -6.32 0.91 -7.73
CA PHE A 383 -5.71 1.54 -6.57
C PHE A 383 -4.39 2.26 -6.90
N LEU A 384 -3.45 1.54 -7.53
CA LEU A 384 -2.15 2.11 -7.88
C LEU A 384 -2.26 3.10 -9.05
N ARG A 385 -3.19 2.90 -9.99
CA ARG A 385 -3.44 3.88 -11.06
C ARG A 385 -3.98 5.19 -10.51
N LYS A 386 -4.94 5.15 -9.60
CA LYS A 386 -5.43 6.33 -8.88
C LYS A 386 -4.28 7.02 -8.14
N TYR A 387 -3.46 6.26 -7.42
CA TYR A 387 -2.31 6.81 -6.69
C TYR A 387 -1.29 7.48 -7.63
N LEU A 388 -1.00 6.89 -8.79
CA LEU A 388 -0.11 7.49 -9.79
C LEU A 388 -0.61 8.84 -10.31
N ARG A 389 -1.93 9.06 -10.40
CA ARG A 389 -2.49 10.37 -10.73
C ARG A 389 -2.24 11.42 -9.65
N ASP A 390 -2.21 11.01 -8.37
CA ASP A 390 -1.79 11.89 -7.27
C ASP A 390 -0.29 12.23 -7.40
N VAL A 391 0.55 11.23 -7.69
CA VAL A 391 2.00 11.40 -7.91
C VAL A 391 2.31 12.32 -9.10
N ILE A 392 1.57 12.19 -10.20
CA ILE A 392 1.70 13.05 -11.38
C ILE A 392 1.37 14.51 -11.03
N HIS A 393 0.31 14.74 -10.27
CA HIS A 393 -0.10 16.09 -9.86
C HIS A 393 0.92 16.74 -8.92
N ASP A 394 1.46 15.98 -7.97
CA ASP A 394 2.45 16.51 -7.03
C ASP A 394 3.86 16.66 -7.62
N GLN A 395 4.11 16.14 -8.83
CA GLN A 395 5.39 16.32 -9.51
C GLN A 395 5.67 17.82 -9.74
N ARG A 396 6.87 18.24 -9.33
CA ARG A 396 7.31 19.64 -9.45
C ARG A 396 7.53 20.04 -10.90
N ALA A 397 7.50 21.35 -11.14
CA ALA A 397 7.70 21.93 -12.47
C ALA A 397 9.09 21.62 -13.08
N ASP A 398 10.11 21.41 -12.25
CA ASP A 398 11.46 21.00 -12.68
C ASP A 398 11.58 19.49 -12.93
N GLY A 399 10.50 18.72 -12.72
CA GLY A 399 10.43 17.28 -12.91
C GLY A 399 10.67 16.45 -11.65
N ALA A 400 11.01 17.06 -10.51
CA ALA A 400 11.17 16.33 -9.26
C ALA A 400 9.85 15.67 -8.83
N VAL A 401 9.88 14.35 -8.61
CA VAL A 401 8.72 13.61 -8.09
C VAL A 401 8.71 13.70 -6.57
N SER A 402 7.52 13.87 -5.98
CA SER A 402 7.37 14.01 -4.52
C SER A 402 7.78 12.74 -3.75
N HIS A 403 8.23 12.91 -2.52
CA HIS A 403 8.57 11.81 -1.61
C HIS A 403 7.33 11.02 -1.15
N PHE A 404 6.16 11.67 -1.09
CA PHE A 404 4.88 11.06 -0.80
C PHE A 404 3.76 11.80 -1.52
N SER A 405 2.68 11.10 -1.83
CA SER A 405 1.48 11.70 -2.45
C SER A 405 0.20 11.15 -1.83
N PRO A 406 -0.86 11.97 -1.66
CA PRO A 406 -0.92 13.42 -1.82
C PRO A 406 0.06 14.20 -0.93
N ASP A 407 0.72 15.21 -1.49
CA ASP A 407 1.81 15.96 -0.85
C ASP A 407 1.32 17.26 -0.17
N PRO A 408 1.08 17.27 1.15
CA PRO A 408 0.71 18.49 1.86
C PRO A 408 1.78 19.59 1.82
N THR A 409 3.06 19.24 1.65
CA THR A 409 4.17 20.20 1.70
C THR A 409 4.27 21.05 0.43
N ARG A 410 3.66 20.60 -0.68
CA ARG A 410 3.54 21.39 -1.92
C ARG A 410 2.70 22.65 -1.71
N LEU A 411 1.63 22.54 -0.92
CA LEU A 411 0.75 23.66 -0.56
C LEU A 411 1.25 24.40 0.69
N HIS A 412 1.92 23.68 1.59
CA HIS A 412 2.44 24.20 2.86
C HIS A 412 3.94 23.93 3.01
N PRO A 413 4.80 24.67 2.29
CA PRO A 413 6.25 24.48 2.40
C PRO A 413 6.76 24.67 3.82
N ILE A 414 7.64 23.77 4.27
CA ILE A 414 8.20 23.81 5.63
C ILE A 414 9.53 24.58 5.62
N ASN A 415 9.54 25.74 6.29
CA ASN A 415 10.72 26.59 6.38
C ASN A 415 11.94 25.83 6.94
N GLY A 416 13.07 25.92 6.23
CA GLY A 416 14.34 25.31 6.64
C GLY A 416 14.46 23.80 6.42
N ARG A 417 13.46 23.14 5.79
CA ARG A 417 13.48 21.71 5.47
C ARG A 417 13.73 21.40 3.98
N GLY A 418 13.88 22.43 3.13
CA GLY A 418 14.04 22.26 1.68
C GLY A 418 12.78 21.70 1.00
N ASP A 419 12.93 21.17 -0.21
CA ASP A 419 11.82 20.52 -0.92
C ASP A 419 11.71 19.04 -0.53
N TRP A 420 10.50 18.51 -0.57
CA TRP A 420 10.14 17.13 -0.23
C TRP A 420 9.93 16.30 -1.50
N ALA A 421 10.81 16.50 -2.48
CA ALA A 421 10.78 15.85 -3.77
C ALA A 421 12.20 15.58 -4.26
N GLY A 422 12.32 14.66 -5.21
CA GLY A 422 13.56 14.48 -5.97
C GLY A 422 14.48 13.33 -5.55
N SER A 423 14.10 12.52 -4.55
CA SER A 423 14.93 11.38 -4.14
C SER A 423 14.86 10.21 -5.13
N THR A 424 16.02 9.77 -5.62
CA THR A 424 16.16 8.46 -6.28
C THR A 424 15.72 7.33 -5.34
N GLY A 425 15.13 6.27 -5.88
CA GLY A 425 14.47 5.21 -5.12
C GLY A 425 13.07 5.58 -4.61
N TRP A 426 12.69 6.86 -4.62
CA TRP A 426 11.35 7.34 -4.25
C TRP A 426 10.62 7.84 -5.48
N GLY A 427 11.21 8.85 -6.15
CA GLY A 427 10.64 9.44 -7.36
C GLY A 427 10.54 8.48 -8.54
N ASP A 428 11.36 7.43 -8.56
CA ASP A 428 11.32 6.36 -9.55
C ASP A 428 10.00 5.54 -9.51
N ALA A 429 9.15 5.75 -8.50
CA ALA A 429 7.77 5.26 -8.47
C ALA A 429 6.97 5.61 -9.74
N ILE A 430 7.22 6.79 -10.35
CA ILE A 430 6.55 7.21 -11.59
C ILE A 430 6.91 6.33 -12.79
N VAL A 431 7.97 5.53 -12.70
CA VAL A 431 8.42 4.59 -13.73
C VAL A 431 8.12 3.15 -13.34
N ILE A 432 8.43 2.77 -12.10
CA ILE A 432 8.40 1.38 -11.64
C ILE A 432 6.95 0.88 -11.41
N ILE A 433 6.08 1.70 -10.80
CA ILE A 433 4.69 1.28 -10.53
C ILE A 433 3.91 1.06 -11.84
N PRO A 434 3.93 1.98 -12.84
CA PRO A 434 3.28 1.73 -14.14
C PRO A 434 3.80 0.48 -14.84
N TRP A 435 5.10 0.20 -14.72
CA TRP A 435 5.68 -1.02 -15.29
C TRP A 435 5.15 -2.30 -14.62
N GLN A 436 5.02 -2.33 -13.29
CA GLN A 436 4.42 -3.47 -12.60
C GLN A 436 2.94 -3.64 -13.00
N LEU A 437 2.20 -2.54 -13.12
CA LEU A 437 0.81 -2.58 -13.62
C LEU A 437 0.72 -3.14 -15.04
N TYR A 438 1.62 -2.72 -15.93
CA TYR A 438 1.72 -3.29 -17.27
C TYR A 438 1.99 -4.79 -17.23
N LEU A 439 3.02 -5.24 -16.49
CA LEU A 439 3.38 -6.66 -16.41
C LEU A 439 2.23 -7.53 -15.88
N HIS A 440 1.54 -7.07 -14.84
CA HIS A 440 0.51 -7.86 -14.15
C HIS A 440 -0.87 -7.82 -14.82
N TYR A 441 -1.24 -6.71 -15.46
CA TYR A 441 -2.59 -6.51 -16.00
C TYR A 441 -2.64 -6.34 -17.53
N GLY A 442 -1.50 -6.13 -18.19
CA GLY A 442 -1.43 -5.88 -19.63
C GLY A 442 -1.91 -4.48 -20.04
N ASP A 443 -2.06 -3.57 -19.09
CA ASP A 443 -2.61 -2.23 -19.32
C ASP A 443 -1.53 -1.27 -19.85
N THR A 444 -1.60 -0.93 -21.14
CA THR A 444 -0.72 0.08 -21.73
C THR A 444 -1.20 1.51 -21.47
N ALA A 445 -2.46 1.72 -21.08
CA ALA A 445 -3.01 3.05 -20.88
C ALA A 445 -2.36 3.75 -19.67
N VAL A 446 -1.99 3.00 -18.63
CA VAL A 446 -1.24 3.57 -17.50
C VAL A 446 0.17 3.98 -17.89
N LEU A 447 0.81 3.26 -18.82
CA LEU A 447 2.12 3.65 -19.35
C LEU A 447 2.01 4.96 -20.13
N GLU A 448 1.03 5.06 -21.03
CA GLU A 448 0.75 6.26 -21.83
C GLU A 448 0.47 7.47 -20.94
N GLU A 449 -0.39 7.30 -19.94
CA GLU A 449 -0.79 8.35 -18.98
C GLU A 449 0.40 8.88 -18.18
N CYS A 450 1.32 8.01 -17.76
CA CYS A 450 2.48 8.40 -16.95
C CYS A 450 3.69 8.84 -17.78
N PHE A 451 3.76 8.51 -19.07
CA PHE A 451 4.96 8.70 -19.90
C PHE A 451 5.51 10.15 -19.89
N PRO A 452 4.69 11.21 -20.01
CA PRO A 452 5.20 12.58 -19.93
C PRO A 452 5.86 12.91 -18.57
N ALA A 453 5.33 12.37 -17.47
CA ALA A 453 5.89 12.56 -16.14
C ALA A 453 7.21 11.80 -15.96
N MET A 454 7.33 10.60 -16.55
CA MET A 454 8.58 9.83 -16.60
C MET A 454 9.69 10.60 -17.30
N LEU A 455 9.42 11.26 -18.44
CA LEU A 455 10.42 12.04 -19.15
C LEU A 455 10.92 13.23 -18.32
N ARG A 456 10.01 13.96 -17.68
CA ARG A 456 10.37 15.06 -16.76
C ARG A 456 11.22 14.57 -15.59
N TRP A 457 10.88 13.41 -15.02
CA TRP A 457 11.68 12.79 -13.96
C TRP A 457 13.10 12.48 -14.41
N LEU A 458 13.27 11.88 -15.60
CA LEU A 458 14.58 11.56 -16.13
C LEU A 458 15.42 12.79 -16.49
N ASP A 459 14.78 13.87 -16.94
CA ASP A 459 15.45 15.14 -17.19
C ASP A 459 15.83 15.85 -15.89
N TYR A 460 14.99 15.76 -14.83
CA TYR A 460 15.34 16.18 -13.48
C TYR A 460 16.59 15.45 -12.98
N LEU A 461 16.58 14.11 -13.02
CA LEU A 461 17.72 13.29 -12.59
C LEU A 461 19.01 13.68 -13.31
N TRP A 462 18.95 13.81 -14.63
CA TRP A 462 20.10 14.26 -15.42
C TRP A 462 20.56 15.67 -15.00
N GLY A 463 19.62 16.56 -14.70
CA GLY A 463 19.84 17.94 -14.28
C GLY A 463 20.53 18.07 -12.92
N ILE A 464 20.31 17.15 -11.97
CA ILE A 464 20.92 17.19 -10.63
C ILE A 464 22.45 17.35 -10.72
N SER A 465 23.09 16.60 -11.62
CA SER A 465 24.55 16.56 -11.80
C SER A 465 25.01 17.01 -13.18
N ASN A 466 24.09 17.48 -14.04
CA ASN A 466 24.33 17.79 -15.45
C ASN A 466 25.04 16.66 -16.21
N GLY A 467 24.66 15.41 -15.93
CA GLY A 467 25.37 14.26 -16.46
C GLY A 467 24.92 12.91 -15.92
N PRO A 468 25.61 11.83 -16.35
CA PRO A 468 25.16 10.45 -16.14
C PRO A 468 25.35 9.93 -14.70
N ILE A 469 26.25 10.53 -13.90
CA ILE A 469 26.49 10.15 -12.51
C ILE A 469 25.71 11.10 -11.61
N ILE A 470 24.85 10.55 -10.77
CA ILE A 470 24.13 11.33 -9.76
C ILE A 470 25.04 11.51 -8.55
N ARG A 471 25.21 12.75 -8.11
CA ARG A 471 25.97 13.13 -6.90
C ARG A 471 25.04 13.79 -5.89
N PRO A 472 24.36 13.00 -5.05
CA PRO A 472 23.41 13.55 -4.11
C PRO A 472 24.13 14.37 -3.02
N PRO A 473 23.57 15.51 -2.59
CA PRO A 473 24.04 16.22 -1.41
C PRO A 473 23.75 15.42 -0.13
N ALA A 474 24.60 15.59 0.88
CA ALA A 474 24.37 14.99 2.20
C ALA A 474 23.34 15.76 3.05
N VAL A 475 22.87 16.91 2.58
CA VAL A 475 21.95 17.79 3.31
C VAL A 475 20.53 17.48 2.89
N TRP A 476 19.67 17.17 3.87
CA TRP A 476 18.24 17.00 3.64
C TRP A 476 17.61 18.21 2.96
N GLY A 477 16.77 17.97 1.97
CA GLY A 477 15.99 19.00 1.27
C GLY A 477 16.80 19.85 0.29
N ALA A 478 18.10 19.59 0.14
CA ALA A 478 18.87 20.13 -0.98
C ALA A 478 18.47 19.43 -2.28
N GLN A 479 18.54 20.15 -3.40
CA GLN A 479 18.18 19.60 -4.72
C GLN A 479 19.02 18.35 -5.02
N GLY A 480 18.34 17.26 -5.40
CA GLY A 480 18.96 15.97 -5.66
C GLY A 480 19.33 15.16 -4.42
N PHE A 481 18.87 15.56 -3.22
CA PHE A 481 18.94 14.73 -2.01
C PHE A 481 18.38 13.33 -2.30
N THR A 482 18.97 12.31 -1.66
CA THR A 482 18.43 10.95 -1.70
C THR A 482 18.45 10.31 -0.32
N PHE A 483 17.41 9.54 -0.03
CA PHE A 483 17.35 8.63 1.11
C PHE A 483 18.30 7.44 0.96
N GLY A 484 18.71 7.13 -0.27
CA GLY A 484 19.51 5.96 -0.64
C GLY A 484 18.86 4.65 -0.18
N ASP A 485 19.67 3.68 0.23
CA ASP A 485 19.16 2.37 0.66
C ASP A 485 18.61 2.37 2.08
N TRP A 486 17.53 3.13 2.30
CA TRP A 486 16.94 3.44 3.61
C TRP A 486 16.80 2.23 4.53
N LEU A 487 17.14 2.45 5.81
CA LEU A 487 17.15 1.42 6.86
C LEU A 487 18.04 0.21 6.58
N GLN A 488 19.11 0.40 5.80
CA GLN A 488 20.21 -0.54 5.76
C GLN A 488 20.76 -0.78 7.20
N PRO A 489 20.93 -2.04 7.63
CA PRO A 489 21.50 -2.34 8.95
C PRO A 489 22.91 -1.75 9.16
N VAL A 490 23.30 -1.46 10.41
CA VAL A 490 24.62 -0.87 10.77
C VAL A 490 25.59 -1.94 11.28
N GLY A 491 26.91 -1.84 11.00
CA GLY A 491 27.94 -2.76 11.52
C GLY A 491 29.26 -2.74 10.75
N ASP A 492 30.27 -3.49 11.22
CA ASP A 492 31.66 -3.44 10.72
C ASP A 492 31.84 -3.73 9.21
N ASN A 493 30.89 -4.46 8.60
CA ASN A 493 30.88 -4.82 7.16
C ASN A 493 29.76 -4.10 6.37
N ARG A 494 29.20 -3.00 6.91
CA ARG A 494 28.06 -2.27 6.34
C ARG A 494 28.43 -0.81 6.08
N LYS A 495 27.67 -0.08 5.25
CA LYS A 495 28.04 1.29 4.86
C LYS A 495 28.24 2.20 6.08
N PRO A 496 29.36 2.96 6.19
CA PRO A 496 29.69 3.78 7.35
C PRO A 496 28.83 5.04 7.52
N ARG A 497 27.94 5.36 6.56
CA ARG A 497 26.89 6.38 6.70
C ARG A 497 25.56 5.71 6.34
N PRO A 498 24.54 5.75 7.21
CA PRO A 498 23.22 5.23 6.84
C PRO A 498 22.67 6.10 5.71
N THR A 499 22.77 5.55 4.49
CA THR A 499 21.90 5.73 3.31
C THR A 499 21.84 7.12 2.66
N VAL A 500 22.13 8.21 3.37
CA VAL A 500 22.17 9.57 2.83
C VAL A 500 23.42 9.79 1.97
N ALA A 501 23.24 10.32 0.77
CA ALA A 501 24.29 10.59 -0.23
C ALA A 501 24.95 9.35 -0.85
N ASP A 502 24.14 8.34 -1.17
CA ASP A 502 24.57 7.13 -1.88
C ASP A 502 24.59 7.35 -3.42
N ASP A 503 25.71 7.87 -3.92
CA ASP A 503 25.94 8.15 -5.35
C ASP A 503 25.80 6.91 -6.25
N CYS A 504 26.25 5.75 -5.77
CA CYS A 504 26.18 4.50 -6.50
C CYS A 504 24.73 4.01 -6.63
N ALA A 505 23.98 3.95 -5.52
CA ALA A 505 22.57 3.56 -5.56
C ALA A 505 21.72 4.57 -6.34
N ALA A 506 22.00 5.87 -6.20
CA ALA A 506 21.31 6.90 -6.97
C ALA A 506 21.56 6.77 -8.48
N THR A 507 22.81 6.51 -8.89
CA THR A 507 23.15 6.29 -10.30
C THR A 507 22.57 4.98 -10.84
N LEU A 508 22.51 3.92 -10.01
CA LEU A 508 21.81 2.67 -10.33
C LEU A 508 20.34 2.93 -10.68
N TYR A 509 19.62 3.65 -9.82
CA TYR A 509 18.22 4.01 -10.07
C TYR A 509 18.05 4.91 -11.29
N HIS A 510 18.97 5.86 -11.52
CA HIS A 510 18.96 6.65 -12.74
C HIS A 510 19.04 5.78 -14.01
N PHE A 511 19.90 4.76 -14.01
CA PHE A 511 19.99 3.79 -15.09
C PHE A 511 18.71 2.95 -15.23
N ILE A 512 18.19 2.40 -14.12
CA ILE A 512 16.99 1.55 -14.11
C ILE A 512 15.82 2.30 -14.74
N SER A 513 15.56 3.52 -14.29
CA SER A 513 14.47 4.35 -14.80
C SER A 513 14.70 4.77 -16.26
N ALA A 514 15.93 5.09 -16.67
CA ALA A 514 16.23 5.42 -18.05
C ALA A 514 16.00 4.21 -18.99
N GLN A 515 16.47 3.02 -18.60
CA GLN A 515 16.30 1.79 -19.37
C GLN A 515 14.83 1.40 -19.46
N LEU A 516 14.09 1.47 -18.35
CA LEU A 516 12.70 1.07 -18.31
C LEU A 516 11.81 2.02 -19.11
N THR A 517 12.00 3.32 -18.98
CA THR A 517 11.28 4.32 -19.78
C THR A 517 11.62 4.19 -21.27
N ALA A 518 12.84 3.77 -21.63
CA ALA A 518 13.17 3.46 -23.02
C ALA A 518 12.36 2.27 -23.56
N LYS A 519 12.20 1.20 -22.77
CA LYS A 519 11.32 0.06 -23.11
C LYS A 519 9.87 0.49 -23.24
N ILE A 520 9.39 1.30 -22.29
CA ILE A 520 8.03 1.85 -22.32
C ILE A 520 7.82 2.69 -23.59
N ALA A 521 8.77 3.55 -23.96
CA ALA A 521 8.72 4.32 -25.19
C ALA A 521 8.60 3.41 -26.43
N ARG A 522 9.31 2.26 -26.47
CA ARG A 522 9.14 1.28 -27.56
C ARG A 522 7.73 0.68 -27.59
N ILE A 523 7.18 0.31 -26.44
CA ILE A 523 5.83 -0.24 -26.30
C ILE A 523 4.77 0.76 -26.79
N LEU A 524 4.94 2.04 -26.46
CA LEU A 524 4.05 3.13 -26.87
C LEU A 524 4.26 3.59 -28.32
N GLY A 525 5.28 3.06 -29.02
CA GLY A 525 5.61 3.48 -30.38
C GLY A 525 6.42 4.79 -30.49
N GLU A 526 6.83 5.37 -29.36
CA GLU A 526 7.62 6.60 -29.22
C GLU A 526 9.09 6.38 -29.60
N THR A 527 9.34 6.06 -30.87
CA THR A 527 10.63 5.57 -31.39
C THR A 527 11.78 6.56 -31.21
N VAL A 528 11.51 7.85 -31.33
CA VAL A 528 12.53 8.91 -31.16
C VAL A 528 12.98 8.98 -29.70
N GLU A 529 12.03 9.03 -28.77
CA GLU A 529 12.32 9.04 -27.34
C GLU A 529 12.96 7.73 -26.88
N ALA A 530 12.50 6.59 -27.37
CA ALA A 530 13.12 5.29 -27.10
C ALA A 530 14.62 5.30 -27.46
N THR A 531 14.96 5.74 -28.67
CA THR A 531 16.36 5.80 -29.13
C THR A 531 17.19 6.80 -28.30
N ARG A 532 16.61 7.94 -27.93
CA ARG A 532 17.26 8.95 -27.08
C ARG A 532 17.56 8.39 -25.69
N LEU A 533 16.60 7.69 -25.09
CA LEU A 533 16.71 7.11 -23.76
C LEU A 533 17.60 5.87 -23.71
N GLU A 534 17.61 5.04 -24.76
CA GLU A 534 18.57 3.94 -24.92
C GLU A 534 20.01 4.47 -24.91
N ARG A 535 20.29 5.53 -25.70
CA ARG A 535 21.60 6.19 -25.68
C ARG A 535 21.94 6.76 -24.30
N ARG A 536 20.97 7.39 -23.63
CA ARG A 536 21.15 7.93 -22.27
C ARG A 536 21.49 6.80 -21.27
N ALA A 537 20.81 5.66 -21.35
CA ALA A 537 21.10 4.49 -20.53
C ALA A 537 22.51 3.93 -20.80
N ASP A 538 22.95 3.89 -22.05
CA ASP A 538 24.31 3.47 -22.43
C ASP A 538 25.39 4.44 -21.91
N GLU A 539 25.13 5.75 -21.93
CA GLU A 539 25.99 6.79 -21.35
C GLU A 539 26.10 6.60 -19.82
N ILE A 540 24.99 6.35 -19.14
CA ILE A 540 24.97 6.06 -17.70
C ILE A 540 25.74 4.78 -17.39
N LYS A 541 25.49 3.69 -18.14
CA LYS A 541 26.19 2.41 -17.96
C LYS A 541 27.70 2.54 -18.14
N SER A 542 28.13 3.30 -19.14
CA SER A 542 29.54 3.56 -19.40
C SER A 542 30.19 4.38 -18.28
N ALA A 543 29.51 5.42 -17.82
CA ALA A 543 29.98 6.25 -16.71
C ALA A 543 30.00 5.46 -15.39
N PHE A 544 28.98 4.65 -15.12
CA PHE A 544 28.88 3.81 -13.92
C PHE A 544 30.05 2.83 -13.83
N LYS A 545 30.40 2.18 -14.95
CA LYS A 545 31.59 1.34 -15.04
C LYS A 545 32.86 2.12 -14.68
N HIS A 546 33.02 3.33 -15.23
CA HIS A 546 34.22 4.13 -14.99
C HIS A 546 34.34 4.61 -13.54
N GLU A 547 33.23 5.05 -12.95
CA GLU A 547 33.19 5.63 -11.61
C GLU A 547 33.29 4.56 -10.52
N PHE A 548 32.50 3.49 -10.64
CA PHE A 548 32.26 2.57 -9.53
C PHE A 548 32.96 1.22 -9.66
N PHE A 549 33.46 0.81 -10.84
CA PHE A 549 34.21 -0.45 -10.97
C PHE A 549 35.72 -0.24 -10.99
N ALA A 550 36.41 -0.90 -10.05
CA ALA A 550 37.86 -1.03 -10.13
C ALA A 550 38.27 -1.98 -11.28
N PRO A 551 39.50 -1.88 -11.81
CA PRO A 551 40.01 -2.81 -12.84
C PRO A 551 39.99 -4.29 -12.44
N SER A 552 39.90 -4.58 -11.14
CA SER A 552 39.76 -5.94 -10.61
C SER A 552 38.33 -6.50 -10.70
N GLY A 553 37.37 -5.71 -11.17
CA GLY A 553 35.96 -6.07 -11.25
C GLY A 553 35.19 -5.92 -9.93
N ARG A 554 35.72 -5.17 -8.95
CA ARG A 554 35.02 -4.84 -7.69
C ARG A 554 34.22 -3.54 -7.83
N ILE A 555 32.99 -3.52 -7.33
CA ILE A 555 32.20 -2.29 -7.19
C ILE A 555 32.62 -1.49 -5.94
N ALA A 556 32.66 -0.16 -6.02
CA ALA A 556 33.29 0.72 -5.02
C ALA A 556 32.78 0.52 -3.59
N HIS A 557 31.46 0.46 -3.39
CA HIS A 557 30.86 0.26 -2.06
C HIS A 557 30.90 -1.20 -1.59
N ASN A 558 31.04 -2.16 -2.51
CA ASN A 558 31.18 -3.60 -2.28
C ASN A 558 30.19 -4.20 -1.25
N ASP A 559 28.94 -3.78 -1.31
CA ASP A 559 27.86 -4.24 -0.44
C ASP A 559 26.78 -5.04 -1.19
N GLN A 560 25.85 -5.65 -0.44
CA GLN A 560 24.77 -6.48 -0.99
C GLN A 560 23.85 -5.69 -1.94
N THR A 561 23.54 -4.43 -1.65
CA THR A 561 22.61 -3.60 -2.45
C THR A 561 23.22 -3.25 -3.80
N SER A 562 24.43 -2.69 -3.80
CA SER A 562 25.13 -2.31 -5.02
C SER A 562 25.37 -3.52 -5.93
N TRP A 563 25.74 -4.69 -5.39
CA TRP A 563 25.89 -5.91 -6.18
C TRP A 563 24.57 -6.41 -6.74
N SER A 564 23.53 -6.48 -5.92
CA SER A 564 22.23 -7.03 -6.31
C SER A 564 21.60 -6.23 -7.45
N LEU A 565 21.54 -4.90 -7.29
CA LEU A 565 21.02 -4.00 -8.32
C LEU A 565 21.87 -4.04 -9.60
N ALA A 566 23.20 -4.04 -9.48
CA ALA A 566 24.08 -4.05 -10.65
C ALA A 566 23.94 -5.34 -11.47
N PHE A 567 23.81 -6.50 -10.82
CA PHE A 567 23.58 -7.77 -11.51
C PHE A 567 22.18 -7.88 -12.11
N LEU A 568 21.15 -7.51 -11.35
CA LEU A 568 19.75 -7.64 -11.79
C LEU A 568 19.47 -6.78 -13.02
N HIS A 569 20.05 -5.59 -13.09
CA HIS A 569 19.84 -4.64 -14.19
C HIS A 569 20.96 -4.64 -15.24
N GLY A 570 21.91 -5.59 -15.17
CA GLY A 570 22.91 -5.78 -16.23
C GLY A 570 23.93 -4.63 -16.34
N LEU A 571 24.28 -4.02 -15.22
CA LEU A 571 25.32 -2.99 -15.11
C LEU A 571 26.72 -3.57 -14.80
N VAL A 572 26.81 -4.83 -14.39
CA VAL A 572 28.10 -5.53 -14.30
C VAL A 572 28.68 -5.70 -15.71
N PRO A 573 29.87 -5.15 -16.00
CA PRO A 573 30.51 -5.31 -17.30
C PRO A 573 30.82 -6.80 -17.60
N PRO A 574 30.60 -7.30 -18.83
CA PRO A 574 30.82 -8.70 -19.17
C PRO A 574 32.24 -9.19 -18.85
N GLU A 575 33.26 -8.35 -19.03
CA GLU A 575 34.65 -8.68 -18.71
C GLU A 575 34.92 -8.89 -17.21
N TYR A 576 34.03 -8.38 -16.34
CA TYR A 576 34.15 -8.50 -14.89
C TYR A 576 33.22 -9.56 -14.32
N GLU A 577 32.38 -10.21 -15.14
CA GLU A 577 31.30 -11.08 -14.66
C GLU A 577 31.78 -12.16 -13.67
N ALA A 578 32.85 -12.89 -14.00
CA ALA A 578 33.39 -13.93 -13.12
C ALA A 578 33.95 -13.36 -11.80
N ALA A 579 34.66 -12.23 -11.86
CA ALA A 579 35.25 -11.58 -10.69
C ALA A 579 34.17 -10.97 -9.79
N ALA A 580 33.22 -10.23 -10.38
CA ALA A 580 32.05 -9.67 -9.73
C ALA A 580 31.21 -10.74 -9.04
N ARG A 581 30.98 -11.88 -9.70
CA ARG A 581 30.24 -13.01 -9.14
C ARG A 581 30.95 -13.58 -7.90
N SER A 582 32.28 -13.65 -7.96
CA SER A 582 33.12 -14.10 -6.83
C SER A 582 33.08 -13.10 -5.67
N TYR A 583 33.12 -11.80 -5.96
CA TYR A 583 33.01 -10.75 -4.93
C TYR A 583 31.63 -10.73 -4.28
N PHE A 584 30.56 -10.79 -5.06
CA PHE A 584 29.20 -10.78 -4.50
C PHE A 584 28.93 -12.01 -3.62
N ARG A 585 29.34 -13.21 -4.06
CA ARG A 585 29.30 -14.41 -3.23
C ARG A 585 30.03 -14.20 -1.91
N ARG A 586 31.26 -13.66 -1.94
CA ARG A 586 32.04 -13.38 -0.74
C ARG A 586 31.34 -12.40 0.20
N VAL A 587 30.77 -11.31 -0.33
CA VAL A 587 30.01 -10.32 0.46
C VAL A 587 28.82 -10.99 1.16
N ALA A 588 28.08 -11.86 0.47
CA ALA A 588 26.99 -12.61 1.09
C ALA A 588 27.48 -13.60 2.16
N GLU A 589 28.57 -14.32 1.91
CA GLU A 589 29.16 -15.28 2.85
C GLU A 589 29.74 -14.61 4.11
N GLU A 590 30.42 -13.47 3.96
CA GLU A 590 31.04 -12.70 5.07
C GLU A 590 30.01 -12.10 6.03
N THR A 591 28.76 -11.92 5.60
CA THR A 591 27.64 -11.55 6.49
C THR A 591 27.06 -12.74 7.26
N ASP A 592 27.60 -13.95 7.10
CA ASP A 592 26.99 -15.18 7.61
C ASP A 592 25.52 -15.36 7.18
N GLY A 593 25.19 -14.82 6.00
CA GLY A 593 23.87 -14.85 5.40
C GLY A 593 22.82 -13.96 6.08
N VAL A 594 23.18 -12.96 6.89
CA VAL A 594 22.19 -11.96 7.34
C VAL A 594 21.95 -10.90 6.26
N ILE A 595 20.80 -10.25 6.33
CA ILE A 595 20.43 -9.19 5.38
C ILE A 595 21.28 -7.94 5.65
N GLY A 596 21.87 -7.41 4.57
CA GLY A 596 22.69 -6.21 4.56
C GLY A 596 22.11 -5.12 3.65
N THR A 597 20.85 -5.22 3.27
CA THR A 597 20.14 -4.30 2.38
C THR A 597 19.06 -3.52 3.13
N GLY A 598 18.82 -2.29 2.67
CA GLY A 598 17.68 -1.45 3.03
C GLY A 598 16.52 -1.59 2.05
N PHE A 599 15.66 -0.58 1.94
CA PHE A 599 14.41 -0.65 1.20
C PHE A 599 14.60 -0.97 -0.29
N ILE A 600 15.54 -0.31 -0.95
CA ILE A 600 15.72 -0.45 -2.41
C ILE A 600 16.57 -1.66 -2.78
N GLY A 601 17.49 -2.08 -1.90
CA GLY A 601 18.33 -3.25 -2.12
C GLY A 601 17.63 -4.58 -1.83
N THR A 602 16.74 -4.61 -0.83
CA THR A 602 16.06 -5.84 -0.38
C THR A 602 15.26 -6.56 -1.48
N PRO A 603 14.41 -5.90 -2.29
CA PRO A 603 13.69 -6.59 -3.36
C PRO A 603 14.62 -7.15 -4.45
N ALA A 604 15.85 -6.64 -4.59
CA ALA A 604 16.80 -7.09 -5.61
C ALA A 604 17.69 -8.27 -5.15
N LEU A 605 17.87 -8.47 -3.85
CA LEU A 605 18.87 -9.39 -3.28
C LEU A 605 18.68 -10.85 -3.70
N LEU A 606 17.52 -11.44 -3.38
CA LEU A 606 17.25 -12.85 -3.68
C LEU A 606 17.05 -13.11 -5.18
N PRO A 607 16.39 -12.23 -5.96
CA PRO A 607 16.37 -12.35 -7.42
C PRO A 607 17.77 -12.35 -8.04
N ALA A 608 18.68 -11.49 -7.59
CA ALA A 608 20.05 -11.45 -8.10
C ALA A 608 20.82 -12.74 -7.80
N LEU A 609 20.76 -13.25 -6.56
CA LEU A 609 21.39 -14.52 -6.19
C LEU A 609 20.83 -15.69 -6.99
N THR A 610 19.51 -15.72 -7.17
CA THR A 610 18.81 -16.78 -7.92
C THR A 610 19.20 -16.77 -9.39
N ARG A 611 19.21 -15.58 -10.02
CA ARG A 611 19.64 -15.39 -11.41
C ARG A 611 21.08 -15.85 -11.65
N LEU A 612 21.96 -15.68 -10.67
CA LEU A 612 23.36 -16.12 -10.71
C LEU A 612 23.55 -17.59 -10.33
N GLY A 613 22.48 -18.34 -10.06
CA GLY A 613 22.53 -19.74 -9.65
C GLY A 613 23.16 -19.95 -8.27
N MET A 614 23.19 -18.92 -7.41
CA MET A 614 23.68 -19.00 -6.03
C MET A 614 22.55 -19.44 -5.09
N LEU A 615 21.89 -20.56 -5.42
CA LEU A 615 20.68 -21.03 -4.71
C LEU A 615 20.99 -21.41 -3.25
N ASP A 616 22.21 -21.88 -2.98
CA ASP A 616 22.72 -22.15 -1.64
C ASP A 616 22.69 -20.90 -0.75
N LEU A 617 23.12 -19.76 -1.30
CA LEU A 617 23.11 -18.49 -0.58
C LEU A 617 21.71 -17.90 -0.48
N ALA A 618 20.91 -17.97 -1.55
CA ALA A 618 19.52 -17.52 -1.52
C ALA A 618 18.72 -18.24 -0.43
N GLU A 619 18.84 -19.56 -0.34
CA GLU A 619 18.21 -20.37 0.72
C GLU A 619 18.75 -20.01 2.11
N LYS A 620 20.08 -19.96 2.28
CA LYS A 620 20.69 -19.61 3.58
C LYS A 620 20.23 -18.24 4.08
N MET A 621 20.20 -17.24 3.20
CA MET A 621 19.84 -15.87 3.57
C MET A 621 18.35 -15.72 3.85
N PHE A 622 17.50 -16.26 2.98
CA PHE A 622 16.05 -16.20 3.17
C PHE A 622 15.59 -16.92 4.44
N LEU A 623 16.21 -18.06 4.75
CA LEU A 623 15.88 -18.86 5.92
C LEU A 623 16.62 -18.44 7.19
N ASN A 624 17.43 -17.37 7.16
CA ASN A 624 18.18 -16.95 8.34
C ASN A 624 17.24 -16.49 9.47
N ARG A 625 17.51 -16.95 10.69
CA ARG A 625 16.75 -16.61 11.91
C ARG A 625 17.42 -15.52 12.74
N LYS A 626 18.62 -15.07 12.37
CA LYS A 626 19.33 -13.97 13.02
C LYS A 626 18.80 -12.64 12.49
N VAL A 627 18.87 -11.60 13.33
CA VAL A 627 18.68 -10.22 12.89
C VAL A 627 19.97 -9.72 12.22
N PRO A 628 19.90 -9.01 11.08
CA PRO A 628 18.74 -8.72 10.22
C PRO A 628 18.24 -9.92 9.39
N GLY A 629 16.92 -10.17 9.40
CA GLY A 629 16.29 -11.20 8.57
C GLY A 629 14.76 -11.23 8.69
N TRP A 630 14.06 -11.70 7.65
CA TRP A 630 12.59 -11.78 7.65
C TRP A 630 12.06 -12.73 8.72
N LEU A 631 12.65 -13.93 8.79
CA LEU A 631 12.16 -14.96 9.70
C LEU A 631 12.51 -14.64 11.15
N TYR A 632 13.51 -13.78 11.41
CA TYR A 632 13.69 -13.19 12.72
C TYR A 632 12.43 -12.46 13.20
N GLN A 633 11.80 -11.61 12.36
CA GLN A 633 10.57 -10.91 12.73
C GLN A 633 9.46 -11.91 13.08
N VAL A 634 9.31 -12.96 12.27
CA VAL A 634 8.30 -14.03 12.49
C VAL A 634 8.53 -14.73 13.83
N GLU A 635 9.77 -15.16 14.14
CA GLU A 635 10.10 -15.82 15.41
C GLU A 635 9.91 -14.90 16.63
N ARG A 636 9.88 -13.59 16.42
CA ARG A 636 9.56 -12.59 17.45
C ARG A 636 8.07 -12.26 17.56
N GLY A 637 7.21 -13.02 16.89
CA GLY A 637 5.76 -12.90 17.00
C GLY A 637 5.15 -11.82 16.10
N ALA A 638 5.88 -11.37 15.07
CA ALA A 638 5.34 -10.46 14.07
C ALA A 638 4.11 -11.07 13.38
N THR A 639 3.07 -10.26 13.23
CA THR A 639 1.84 -10.58 12.49
C THR A 639 1.67 -9.70 11.25
N SER A 640 2.62 -8.82 11.02
CA SER A 640 2.77 -7.83 9.96
C SER A 640 4.27 -7.65 9.72
N ILE A 641 4.67 -7.04 8.61
CA ILE A 641 6.07 -6.73 8.34
C ILE A 641 6.47 -5.48 9.15
N TRP A 642 7.67 -5.47 9.72
CA TRP A 642 8.18 -4.33 10.48
C TRP A 642 8.98 -3.37 9.60
N GLU A 643 8.99 -2.08 9.97
CA GLU A 643 9.77 -1.03 9.30
C GLU A 643 11.27 -1.28 9.42
N ARG A 644 11.74 -1.74 10.58
CA ARG A 644 13.14 -2.06 10.83
C ARG A 644 13.35 -3.55 11.01
N TRP A 645 14.50 -4.04 10.56
CA TRP A 645 14.92 -5.42 10.79
C TRP A 645 15.04 -5.78 12.29
N ASP A 646 15.47 -4.82 13.09
CA ASP A 646 15.76 -4.90 14.53
C ASP A 646 14.74 -4.12 15.37
N ALA A 647 13.51 -3.96 14.88
CA ALA A 647 12.43 -3.24 15.58
C ALA A 647 12.17 -3.75 17.01
N LEU A 648 12.47 -5.03 17.23
CA LEU A 648 12.51 -5.67 18.54
C LEU A 648 13.82 -6.47 18.67
N ALA A 649 14.56 -6.27 19.74
CA ALA A 649 15.77 -7.03 20.06
C ALA A 649 15.43 -8.43 20.61
N GLU A 650 16.46 -9.28 20.75
CA GLU A 650 16.27 -10.68 21.18
C GLU A 650 15.68 -10.84 22.58
N ASP A 651 15.92 -9.86 23.45
CA ASP A 651 15.42 -9.82 24.83
C ASP A 651 14.04 -9.13 24.95
N GLY A 652 13.44 -8.73 23.83
CA GLY A 652 12.18 -7.99 23.80
C GLY A 652 12.34 -6.48 23.97
N THR A 653 13.56 -5.95 23.97
CA THR A 653 13.79 -4.50 24.00
C THR A 653 13.31 -3.87 22.70
N ILE A 654 12.44 -2.86 22.81
CA ILE A 654 11.93 -2.06 21.70
C ILE A 654 13.01 -1.09 21.25
N TYR A 655 13.30 -1.06 19.94
CA TYR A 655 14.18 -0.07 19.35
C TYR A 655 13.58 1.35 19.44
N ASP A 656 14.40 2.38 19.26
CA ASP A 656 14.00 3.80 19.32
C ASP A 656 12.60 4.07 18.72
N PRO A 657 11.62 4.45 19.54
CA PRO A 657 10.23 4.57 19.11
C PRO A 657 9.97 5.72 18.13
N ASP A 658 10.90 6.67 17.93
CA ASP A 658 10.67 7.83 17.04
C ASP A 658 10.45 7.42 15.57
N MET A 659 11.00 6.29 15.14
CA MET A 659 10.81 5.75 13.79
C MET A 659 10.93 4.21 13.80
N ASN A 660 9.92 3.58 14.40
CA ASN A 660 9.88 2.14 14.58
C ASN A 660 8.44 1.59 14.50
N SER A 661 7.92 1.49 13.28
CA SER A 661 6.62 0.88 12.97
C SER A 661 6.70 -0.64 12.96
N TYR A 662 5.68 -1.31 13.53
CA TYR A 662 5.52 -2.75 13.44
C TYR A 662 4.57 -3.18 12.30
N ASN A 663 4.20 -2.24 11.42
CA ASN A 663 3.39 -2.50 10.25
C ASN A 663 3.83 -1.61 9.07
N HIS A 664 4.72 -2.15 8.24
CA HIS A 664 5.32 -1.48 7.10
C HIS A 664 5.61 -2.51 6.00
N TYR A 665 4.99 -2.40 4.83
CA TYR A 665 5.04 -3.48 3.83
C TYR A 665 6.37 -3.60 3.06
N ALA A 666 7.31 -2.66 3.17
CA ALA A 666 8.47 -2.55 2.29
C ALA A 666 9.30 -3.85 2.19
N TYR A 667 9.65 -4.47 3.33
CA TYR A 667 10.39 -5.75 3.32
C TYR A 667 9.54 -6.97 2.93
N GLY A 668 8.21 -6.81 2.88
CA GLY A 668 7.30 -7.79 2.31
C GLY A 668 7.47 -7.97 0.80
N ALA A 669 8.18 -7.05 0.12
CA ALA A 669 8.51 -7.12 -1.30
C ALA A 669 9.23 -8.43 -1.72
N VAL A 670 9.82 -9.15 -0.75
CA VAL A 670 10.38 -10.49 -0.95
C VAL A 670 9.35 -11.51 -1.48
N CYS A 671 8.05 -11.29 -1.26
CA CYS A 671 7.03 -12.21 -1.72
C CYS A 671 6.95 -12.29 -3.25
N GLN A 672 7.27 -11.21 -3.98
CA GLN A 672 7.39 -11.27 -5.44
C GLN A 672 8.37 -12.37 -5.90
N TRP A 673 9.54 -12.47 -5.23
CA TRP A 673 10.51 -13.53 -5.48
C TRP A 673 9.96 -14.94 -5.16
N LEU A 674 9.10 -15.08 -4.15
CA LEU A 674 8.45 -16.36 -3.86
C LEU A 674 7.53 -16.82 -5.00
N PHE A 675 6.77 -15.90 -5.60
CA PHE A 675 5.90 -16.24 -6.74
C PHE A 675 6.69 -16.45 -8.03
N GLU A 676 7.58 -15.52 -8.35
CA GLU A 676 8.25 -15.49 -9.65
C GLU A 676 9.40 -16.48 -9.73
N ASP A 677 10.27 -16.54 -8.72
CA ASP A 677 11.45 -17.39 -8.74
C ASP A 677 11.21 -18.74 -8.07
N VAL A 678 10.66 -18.76 -6.85
CA VAL A 678 10.53 -20.02 -6.09
C VAL A 678 9.41 -20.90 -6.63
N ALA A 679 8.19 -20.37 -6.78
CA ALA A 679 7.10 -21.08 -7.44
C ALA A 679 7.30 -21.15 -8.96
N GLY A 680 8.04 -20.19 -9.52
CA GLY A 680 8.48 -20.20 -10.91
C GLY A 680 7.48 -19.57 -11.88
N ILE A 681 6.59 -18.68 -11.43
CA ILE A 681 5.55 -18.06 -12.27
C ILE A 681 6.02 -16.66 -12.71
N LYS A 682 6.79 -16.55 -13.81
CA LYS A 682 7.38 -15.27 -14.23
C LYS A 682 6.60 -14.62 -15.37
N PRO A 683 5.87 -13.50 -15.16
CA PRO A 683 5.20 -12.80 -16.25
C PRO A 683 6.21 -12.29 -17.28
N GLN A 684 5.80 -12.20 -18.54
CA GLN A 684 6.67 -11.78 -19.65
C GLN A 684 6.29 -10.41 -20.18
N GLU A 685 7.29 -9.55 -20.40
CA GLU A 685 7.06 -8.17 -20.84
C GLU A 685 6.54 -8.05 -22.28
N ASP A 686 6.83 -9.02 -23.15
CA ASP A 686 6.33 -9.07 -24.52
C ASP A 686 4.91 -9.67 -24.64
N LYS A 687 4.46 -10.33 -23.57
CA LYS A 687 3.15 -10.98 -23.41
C LYS A 687 2.59 -10.71 -22.01
N PRO A 688 2.32 -9.43 -21.68
CA PRO A 688 1.99 -9.00 -20.33
C PRO A 688 0.59 -9.45 -19.88
N GLY A 689 0.24 -9.18 -18.62
CA GLY A 689 -1.07 -9.56 -18.08
C GLY A 689 -1.23 -11.06 -17.90
N PHE A 690 -0.11 -11.78 -17.76
CA PHE A 690 -0.02 -13.24 -17.74
C PHE A 690 -0.52 -13.94 -19.02
N GLU A 691 -0.52 -13.27 -20.19
CA GLU A 691 -0.74 -13.98 -21.47
C GLU A 691 0.28 -15.09 -21.67
N GLU A 692 1.54 -14.82 -21.29
CA GLU A 692 2.58 -15.84 -21.21
C GLU A 692 3.41 -15.68 -19.94
N ILE A 693 3.81 -16.82 -19.37
CA ILE A 693 4.79 -16.88 -18.29
C ILE A 693 6.01 -17.67 -18.73
N VAL A 694 7.14 -17.44 -18.06
CA VAL A 694 8.24 -18.42 -18.03
C VAL A 694 8.07 -19.28 -16.78
N PHE A 695 8.01 -20.60 -16.97
CA PHE A 695 7.97 -21.56 -15.87
C PHE A 695 9.37 -22.07 -15.54
N ASP A 696 9.98 -21.47 -14.51
CA ASP A 696 11.37 -21.76 -14.13
C ASP A 696 11.57 -21.74 -12.59
N PRO A 697 11.02 -22.72 -11.85
CA PRO A 697 11.13 -22.73 -10.39
C PRO A 697 12.57 -22.93 -9.92
N ALA A 698 13.01 -22.06 -9.01
CA ALA A 698 14.24 -22.15 -8.26
C ALA A 698 14.05 -23.12 -7.08
N ILE A 699 14.72 -24.27 -7.15
CA ILE A 699 14.54 -25.34 -6.16
C ILE A 699 15.44 -25.08 -4.97
N LEU A 700 14.83 -24.65 -3.86
CA LEU A 700 15.46 -24.48 -2.55
C LEU A 700 15.01 -25.64 -1.64
N PRO A 701 15.81 -26.70 -1.47
CA PRO A 701 15.39 -27.95 -0.84
C PRO A 701 14.59 -27.81 0.45
N ALA A 702 14.96 -26.88 1.33
CA ALA A 702 14.32 -26.68 2.62
C ALA A 702 12.88 -26.16 2.53
N LEU A 703 12.48 -25.57 1.40
CA LEU A 703 11.11 -25.08 1.17
C LEU A 703 10.15 -26.18 0.72
N SER A 704 10.63 -27.37 0.34
CA SER A 704 9.77 -28.47 -0.10
C SER A 704 8.79 -28.93 1.00
N PRO A 705 7.49 -29.13 0.71
CA PRO A 705 6.82 -28.88 -0.57
C PRO A 705 6.41 -27.40 -0.73
N VAL A 706 6.43 -26.88 -1.96
CA VAL A 706 5.97 -25.53 -2.32
C VAL A 706 4.65 -25.58 -3.09
N SER A 707 3.73 -24.65 -2.80
CA SER A 707 2.51 -24.41 -3.58
C SER A 707 2.17 -22.92 -3.59
N ALA A 708 1.82 -22.40 -4.77
CA ALA A 708 1.38 -21.05 -4.99
C ALA A 708 0.19 -21.00 -5.95
N TRP A 709 -0.61 -19.96 -5.83
CA TRP A 709 -1.70 -19.65 -6.77
C TRP A 709 -1.82 -18.14 -6.96
N HIS A 710 -2.33 -17.73 -8.12
CA HIS A 710 -2.63 -16.33 -8.43
C HIS A 710 -3.83 -16.23 -9.38
N ASP A 711 -4.79 -15.37 -9.04
CA ASP A 711 -5.97 -15.07 -9.84
C ASP A 711 -5.67 -13.93 -10.82
N THR A 712 -5.77 -14.23 -12.11
CA THR A 712 -5.55 -13.28 -13.21
C THR A 712 -6.85 -13.00 -13.96
N ARG A 713 -6.84 -12.07 -14.93
CA ARG A 713 -7.97 -11.85 -15.84
C ARG A 713 -8.37 -13.10 -16.66
N PHE A 714 -7.45 -14.04 -16.84
CA PHE A 714 -7.68 -15.31 -17.54
C PHE A 714 -8.23 -16.41 -16.63
N GLY A 715 -8.18 -16.22 -15.31
CA GLY A 715 -8.46 -17.22 -14.29
C GLY A 715 -7.24 -17.55 -13.44
N ARG A 716 -7.35 -18.60 -12.63
CA ARG A 716 -6.32 -19.00 -11.67
C ARG A 716 -5.16 -19.73 -12.31
N ILE A 717 -3.94 -19.28 -12.04
CA ILE A 717 -2.69 -20.01 -12.25
C ILE A 717 -2.32 -20.70 -10.93
N GLU A 718 -1.94 -21.98 -10.97
CA GLU A 718 -1.40 -22.70 -9.81
C GLU A 718 -0.03 -23.28 -10.16
N ALA A 719 0.95 -23.13 -9.29
CA ALA A 719 2.26 -23.76 -9.45
C ALA A 719 2.78 -24.29 -8.12
N GLY A 720 3.54 -25.38 -8.16
CA GLY A 720 4.14 -25.94 -6.96
C GLY A 720 5.10 -27.06 -7.29
N TRP A 721 5.91 -27.44 -6.31
CA TRP A 721 6.87 -28.51 -6.49
C TRP A 721 7.19 -29.22 -5.17
N THR A 722 7.63 -30.47 -5.30
CA THR A 722 8.07 -31.36 -4.22
C THR A 722 9.47 -31.87 -4.57
N LEU A 723 10.30 -32.08 -3.55
CA LEU A 723 11.63 -32.68 -3.67
C LEU A 723 11.68 -33.95 -2.80
N GLU A 724 11.92 -35.09 -3.45
CA GLU A 724 12.07 -36.40 -2.81
C GLU A 724 13.31 -37.10 -3.39
N GLU A 725 14.25 -37.52 -2.53
CA GLU A 725 15.46 -38.28 -2.93
C GLU A 725 16.24 -37.65 -4.11
N GLY A 726 16.29 -36.32 -4.22
CA GLY A 726 16.96 -35.60 -5.31
C GLY A 726 16.16 -35.48 -6.61
N SER A 727 14.94 -36.01 -6.64
CA SER A 727 13.98 -35.83 -7.74
C SER A 727 12.98 -34.74 -7.40
N VAL A 728 12.79 -33.82 -8.33
CA VAL A 728 11.82 -32.73 -8.26
C VAL A 728 10.60 -33.10 -9.10
N THR A 729 9.41 -32.95 -8.52
CA THR A 729 8.14 -33.03 -9.23
C THR A 729 7.39 -31.72 -9.08
N CYS A 730 7.18 -31.03 -10.20
CA CYS A 730 6.38 -29.81 -10.27
C CYS A 730 4.98 -30.08 -10.85
N ARG A 731 4.00 -29.34 -10.34
CA ARG A 731 2.65 -29.22 -10.89
C ARG A 731 2.43 -27.78 -11.34
N LEU A 732 1.94 -27.58 -12.55
CA LEU A 732 1.55 -26.29 -13.11
C LEU A 732 0.13 -26.39 -13.67
N VAL A 733 -0.75 -25.46 -13.33
CA VAL A 733 -2.11 -25.36 -13.87
C VAL A 733 -2.26 -24.00 -14.53
N LEU A 734 -2.61 -24.01 -15.80
CA LEU A 734 -2.79 -22.81 -16.62
C LEU A 734 -4.25 -22.69 -17.05
N PRO A 735 -4.89 -21.52 -16.86
CA PRO A 735 -6.23 -21.28 -17.38
C PRO A 735 -6.21 -21.06 -18.90
N GLN A 736 -7.40 -20.98 -19.50
CA GLN A 736 -7.51 -20.69 -20.94
C GLN A 736 -6.93 -19.31 -21.27
N GLY A 737 -6.17 -19.21 -22.36
CA GLY A 737 -5.52 -17.97 -22.80
C GLY A 737 -4.13 -17.72 -22.23
N VAL A 738 -3.64 -18.58 -21.33
CA VAL A 738 -2.29 -18.50 -20.76
C VAL A 738 -1.40 -19.60 -21.31
N THR A 739 -0.17 -19.24 -21.68
CA THR A 739 0.90 -20.20 -22.04
C THR A 739 2.10 -20.09 -21.10
N ALA A 740 2.89 -21.17 -21.00
CA ALA A 740 4.15 -21.15 -20.28
C ALA A 740 5.32 -21.65 -21.12
N ARG A 741 6.38 -20.84 -21.19
CA ARG A 741 7.69 -21.24 -21.73
C ARG A 741 8.46 -22.05 -20.69
N LEU A 742 8.91 -23.24 -21.08
CA LEU A 742 9.80 -24.08 -20.28
C LEU A 742 11.08 -24.36 -21.06
N GLN A 743 12.23 -24.02 -20.46
CA GLN A 743 13.55 -24.22 -21.06
C GLN A 743 14.29 -25.41 -20.42
N GLY A 744 14.84 -26.30 -21.26
CA GLY A 744 15.77 -27.34 -20.85
C GLY A 744 17.13 -26.77 -20.47
N ARG A 745 17.38 -26.59 -19.18
CA ARG A 745 18.67 -26.10 -18.65
C ARG A 745 19.52 -27.25 -18.13
N GLY A 746 20.83 -27.18 -18.34
CA GLY A 746 21.78 -28.22 -17.93
C GLY A 746 21.83 -28.50 -16.42
N ILE A 747 21.31 -27.59 -15.60
CA ILE A 747 21.14 -27.79 -14.15
C ILE A 747 20.00 -28.77 -13.79
N ARG A 748 19.06 -29.02 -14.72
CA ARG A 748 17.94 -29.95 -14.54
C ARG A 748 18.23 -31.22 -15.32
N LYS A 749 18.65 -32.28 -14.62
CA LYS A 749 18.97 -33.58 -15.24
C LYS A 749 17.68 -34.33 -15.55
N ALA A 750 17.64 -34.98 -16.72
CA ALA A 750 16.51 -35.78 -17.17
C ALA A 750 15.15 -35.05 -17.11
N LEU A 751 15.13 -33.77 -17.53
CA LEU A 751 13.92 -32.96 -17.55
C LEU A 751 12.85 -33.58 -18.45
N LYS A 752 11.65 -33.75 -17.90
CA LYS A 752 10.45 -34.18 -18.62
C LYS A 752 9.29 -33.25 -18.36
N ALA A 753 8.49 -32.99 -19.38
CA ALA A 753 7.20 -32.32 -19.28
C ALA A 753 6.11 -33.26 -19.81
N ASN A 754 5.10 -33.55 -18.99
CA ASN A 754 4.01 -34.49 -19.30
C ASN A 754 4.49 -35.87 -19.76
N GLY A 755 5.67 -36.30 -19.29
CA GLY A 755 6.30 -37.57 -19.66
C GLY A 755 7.27 -37.51 -20.85
N GLU A 756 7.29 -36.41 -21.60
CA GLU A 756 8.18 -36.21 -22.75
C GLU A 756 9.49 -35.52 -22.33
N THR A 757 10.62 -36.00 -22.85
CA THR A 757 11.94 -35.43 -22.57
C THR A 757 12.08 -34.03 -23.17
N VAL A 758 12.65 -33.10 -22.40
CA VAL A 758 13.03 -31.76 -22.85
C VAL A 758 14.55 -31.68 -22.83
N GLU A 759 15.16 -31.62 -24.01
CA GLU A 759 16.62 -31.64 -24.18
C GLU A 759 17.27 -30.32 -23.72
N GLN A 760 18.56 -30.39 -23.39
CA GLN A 760 19.30 -29.18 -23.03
C GLN A 760 19.32 -28.19 -24.22
N GLY A 761 18.93 -26.93 -23.95
CA GLY A 761 18.80 -25.89 -24.96
C GLY A 761 17.47 -25.91 -25.73
N GLN A 762 16.63 -26.93 -25.54
CA GLN A 762 15.27 -26.95 -26.08
C GLN A 762 14.36 -26.04 -25.25
N GLU A 763 13.49 -25.30 -25.91
CA GLU A 763 12.37 -24.59 -25.30
C GLU A 763 11.06 -25.23 -25.80
N ILE A 764 10.12 -25.44 -24.87
CA ILE A 764 8.77 -25.92 -25.20
C ILE A 764 7.73 -24.95 -24.63
N ASN A 765 6.56 -24.93 -25.26
CA ASN A 765 5.40 -24.16 -24.80
C ASN A 765 4.34 -25.11 -24.24
N LEU A 766 3.92 -24.83 -23.01
CA LEU A 766 2.81 -25.49 -22.32
C LEU A 766 1.56 -24.60 -22.46
N GLY A 767 0.44 -25.18 -22.89
CA GLY A 767 -0.83 -24.48 -23.08
C GLY A 767 -1.73 -24.52 -21.86
N ALA A 768 -3.02 -24.24 -22.03
CA ALA A 768 -3.98 -24.38 -20.94
C ALA A 768 -4.12 -25.85 -20.47
N GLY A 769 -4.30 -26.04 -19.17
CA GLY A 769 -4.47 -27.36 -18.54
C GLY A 769 -3.52 -27.60 -17.38
N GLU A 770 -3.53 -28.83 -16.88
CA GLU A 770 -2.60 -29.29 -15.84
C GLU A 770 -1.38 -29.96 -16.47
N HIS A 771 -0.20 -29.59 -15.99
CA HIS A 771 1.09 -30.06 -16.46
C HIS A 771 1.93 -30.60 -15.31
N LYS A 772 2.59 -31.72 -15.57
CA LYS A 772 3.56 -32.33 -14.65
C LYS A 772 4.95 -32.21 -15.23
N VAL A 773 5.86 -31.55 -14.50
CA VAL A 773 7.27 -31.41 -14.89
C VAL A 773 8.13 -32.15 -13.87
N THR A 774 9.09 -32.95 -14.32
CA THR A 774 9.96 -33.73 -13.44
C THR A 774 11.42 -33.62 -13.87
N PHE A 775 12.34 -33.53 -12.92
CA PHE A 775 13.78 -33.55 -13.17
C PHE A 775 14.54 -33.97 -11.91
N SER A 776 15.86 -34.13 -12.01
CA SER A 776 16.76 -34.32 -10.87
C SER A 776 17.76 -33.17 -10.80
N ILE A 777 18.21 -32.84 -9.59
CA ILE A 777 19.21 -31.78 -9.33
C ILE A 777 20.57 -32.37 -8.96
#